data_AF-A0A2U9C684-F1
#
_entry.id   AF-A0A2U9C684-F1
#
_cell.length_a   1.000
_cell.length_b   1.000
_cell.length_c   1.000
_cell.angle_alpha   90.00
_cell.angle_beta   90.00
_cell.angle_gamma   90.00
#
_symmetry.space_group_name_H-M   'P 1'
#
loop_
_entity.id
_entity.type
_entity.pdbx_description
1 polymer ?
#
loop_
_entity_poly.entity_id
_entity_poly.type
_entity_poly.pdbx_seq_one_letter_code
_entity_poly.pdbx_strand_id
1 'polypeptide(L)'
;MELHLNRVDYIQVGVTSQKTMKLLPALGKKATQKVAIADHDGILTCFGMKKGEAVPVFKTLPGQKIARLDLGGAAGTPQEKIFVCSGSQVRGFTKKGKQFLTFEANLTENINAMHVAGADLFVCASYIYNHYCDCKDQDYYLSGDKINDITCLSSENLTRVMPVLACQDRVLRVLQGSELAYDVEVPGPPSVLELYNKDGGEEILYGTTDGKIGLVQIGERSAATKWEIDNDKKKGGILCIDTYDIIGDGVNDILVGRDDGTVEVYGFDSSSEPMLRFDHILSESVTSIQGGCVGKESYDEVLTATYTGWVTGLTTEPQKAEAGPGDVVRMSKETQSKVEALRAELEQLQVKVLQGREQYQQTSQSSTAVSAVPVFSINDKFTLCQDDASYSLTLEVQTAIDNLLLQSDVPIDLLDVDKNSAVVSFSECDSEQPNGNFLLATYRCQANTTRLELKVRSIEGQYGTLQAYITPRLQPKTCQVRQYQIKPLSLHQRTHSIDHERPMNRLSLVGQFSFAEIHSWVVFCLPEVPEKTPAGESITFHFHNTFLGTQLEANYCKGEGHFRSDNISTISILSDVLSKEATKRKINLNISYDINDDSVSHTLKMIHPKLEHQLLLARKVQLIDALKELQVHEGNADFLIPEYRNILDDSVNLLEEYKKQPAHLERLYGMITDLFIDKFKFKGHNVKTKVSSLLEILDNYDLNSLLDFFNEA
;
A
#
# COMPACT_ATOMS: atom_id res chain seq x y z
N MET A 1 -16.13 -26.97 3.48
CA MET A 1 -16.39 -26.76 4.93
C MET A 1 -16.09 -25.30 5.23
N GLU A 2 -16.92 -24.63 6.01
CA GLU A 2 -16.60 -23.29 6.53
C GLU A 2 -15.54 -23.44 7.62
N LEU A 3 -14.43 -22.71 7.48
CA LEU A 3 -13.35 -22.69 8.47
C LEU A 3 -13.71 -21.68 9.56
N HIS A 4 -13.72 -22.12 10.81
CA HIS A 4 -13.94 -21.23 11.97
C HIS A 4 -12.70 -21.20 12.85
N LEU A 5 -12.11 -20.02 13.00
CA LEU A 5 -10.95 -19.78 13.84
C LEU A 5 -11.30 -18.80 14.96
N ASN A 6 -10.94 -19.15 16.19
CA ASN A 6 -11.18 -18.34 17.38
C ASN A 6 -9.95 -17.49 17.71
N ARG A 7 -10.17 -16.21 17.99
CA ARG A 7 -9.09 -15.28 18.35
C ARG A 7 -8.58 -15.53 19.78
N VAL A 8 -7.26 -15.58 19.92
CA VAL A 8 -6.53 -15.64 21.20
C VAL A 8 -5.33 -14.70 21.13
N ASP A 9 -5.23 -13.75 22.05
CA ASP A 9 -4.08 -12.85 22.16
C ASP A 9 -3.02 -13.45 23.11
N TYR A 10 -1.74 -13.48 22.69
CA TYR A 10 -0.66 -14.09 23.46
C TYR A 10 0.18 -13.09 24.24
N ILE A 11 0.79 -12.13 23.53
CA ILE A 11 1.69 -11.12 24.10
C ILE A 11 1.68 -9.88 23.20
N GLN A 12 1.97 -8.73 23.78
CA GLN A 12 2.27 -7.51 23.04
C GLN A 12 3.77 -7.17 23.16
N VAL A 13 4.46 -7.00 22.03
CA VAL A 13 5.84 -6.51 21.95
C VAL A 13 5.88 -5.05 21.47
N GLY A 14 7.06 -4.49 21.20
CA GLY A 14 7.16 -3.16 20.59
C GLY A 14 6.65 -3.15 19.14
N VAL A 15 6.72 -1.98 18.50
CA VAL A 15 6.30 -1.83 17.09
C VAL A 15 7.09 -2.77 16.18
N THR A 16 6.43 -3.44 15.25
CA THR A 16 7.04 -4.46 14.38
C THR A 16 7.19 -3.97 12.94
N SER A 17 8.21 -4.49 12.25
CA SER A 17 8.36 -4.33 10.79
C SER A 17 7.78 -5.53 10.05
N GLN A 18 7.64 -5.41 8.73
CA GLN A 18 7.14 -6.49 7.88
C GLN A 18 8.03 -7.75 7.98
N LYS A 19 7.41 -8.93 8.11
CA LYS A 19 8.05 -10.25 8.28
C LYS A 19 9.11 -10.27 9.40
N THR A 20 8.80 -9.73 10.58
CA THR A 20 9.66 -9.84 11.79
C THR A 20 9.20 -10.88 12.81
N MET A 21 8.26 -11.77 12.45
CA MET A 21 7.85 -12.92 13.25
C MET A 21 8.05 -14.24 12.48
N LYS A 22 8.60 -15.26 13.14
CA LYS A 22 8.70 -16.63 12.62
C LYS A 22 8.40 -17.67 13.70
N LEU A 23 7.89 -18.82 13.27
CA LEU A 23 7.70 -20.00 14.12
C LEU A 23 8.92 -20.91 14.04
N LEU A 24 9.51 -21.21 15.20
CA LEU A 24 10.57 -22.21 15.27
C LEU A 24 10.00 -23.61 15.00
N PRO A 25 10.71 -24.49 14.28
CA PRO A 25 10.25 -25.85 14.01
C PRO A 25 9.91 -26.63 15.29
N ALA A 26 8.83 -27.41 15.24
CA ALA A 26 8.39 -28.25 16.35
C ALA A 26 9.33 -29.46 16.56
N LEU A 27 9.52 -29.86 17.82
CA LEU A 27 10.27 -31.08 18.18
C LEU A 27 9.35 -32.33 18.20
N GLY A 28 8.51 -32.50 17.18
CA GLY A 28 7.57 -33.61 17.05
C GLY A 28 6.31 -33.25 16.25
N LYS A 29 5.58 -34.26 15.75
CA LYS A 29 4.29 -34.03 15.08
C LYS A 29 3.29 -33.47 16.12
N LYS A 30 2.73 -32.29 15.84
CA LYS A 30 1.68 -31.62 16.66
C LYS A 30 2.10 -31.08 18.03
N ALA A 31 3.40 -30.92 18.28
CA ALA A 31 3.91 -30.24 19.48
C ALA A 31 3.81 -28.71 19.32
N THR A 32 3.67 -28.00 20.44
CA THR A 32 3.66 -26.54 20.41
C THR A 32 5.02 -25.98 19.97
N GLN A 33 4.96 -25.03 19.06
CA GLN A 33 6.09 -24.28 18.53
C GLN A 33 6.40 -23.08 19.43
N LYS A 34 7.57 -22.50 19.19
CA LYS A 34 7.99 -21.26 19.84
C LYS A 34 7.96 -20.14 18.82
N VAL A 35 7.57 -18.97 19.28
CA VAL A 35 7.47 -17.77 18.44
C VAL A 35 8.72 -16.94 18.66
N ALA A 36 9.41 -16.58 17.58
CA ALA A 36 10.45 -15.56 17.58
C ALA A 36 9.89 -14.30 16.92
N ILE A 37 9.96 -13.17 17.61
CA ILE A 37 9.47 -11.88 17.13
C ILE A 37 10.42 -10.76 17.49
N ALA A 38 10.59 -9.81 16.58
CA ALA A 38 11.48 -8.66 16.74
C ALA A 38 10.80 -7.32 16.50
N ASP A 39 11.23 -6.30 17.24
CA ASP A 39 10.63 -4.97 17.26
C ASP A 39 11.60 -3.82 16.90
N HIS A 40 11.03 -2.61 16.83
CA HIS A 40 11.73 -1.37 16.50
C HIS A 40 12.65 -0.87 17.61
N ASP A 41 12.52 -1.39 18.84
CA ASP A 41 13.45 -1.13 19.94
C ASP A 41 14.70 -2.02 19.85
N GLY A 42 14.80 -2.83 18.79
CA GLY A 42 15.92 -3.73 18.54
C GLY A 42 15.92 -4.98 19.40
N ILE A 43 14.78 -5.30 20.01
CA ILE A 43 14.63 -6.43 20.92
C ILE A 43 14.07 -7.63 20.14
N LEU A 44 14.84 -8.73 20.17
CA LEU A 44 14.36 -10.05 19.77
C LEU A 44 13.81 -10.78 20.99
N THR A 45 12.53 -11.13 20.94
CA THR A 45 11.84 -11.93 21.96
C THR A 45 11.51 -13.30 21.38
N CYS A 46 11.87 -14.35 22.11
CA CYS A 46 11.40 -15.70 21.81
C CYS A 46 10.56 -16.19 22.99
N PHE A 47 9.33 -16.63 22.74
CA PHE A 47 8.44 -17.14 23.77
C PHE A 47 7.83 -18.48 23.38
N GLY A 48 7.31 -19.20 24.37
CA GLY A 48 6.51 -20.40 24.16
C GLY A 48 5.44 -20.52 25.23
N MET A 49 4.46 -21.38 24.99
CA MET A 49 3.33 -21.54 25.91
C MET A 49 3.69 -22.46 27.06
N LYS A 50 3.38 -22.03 28.29
CA LYS A 50 3.51 -22.85 29.50
C LYS A 50 2.27 -22.64 30.37
N LYS A 51 1.49 -23.71 30.57
CA LYS A 51 0.21 -23.67 31.32
C LYS A 51 -0.77 -22.61 30.80
N GLY A 52 -0.85 -22.41 29.49
CA GLY A 52 -1.76 -21.45 28.87
C GLY A 52 -1.28 -19.99 28.86
N GLU A 53 -0.08 -19.72 29.38
CA GLU A 53 0.52 -18.38 29.35
C GLU A 53 1.75 -18.34 28.42
N ALA A 54 1.92 -17.22 27.71
CA ALA A 54 3.10 -16.96 26.90
C ALA A 54 4.27 -16.59 27.81
N VAL A 55 5.30 -17.44 27.86
CA VAL A 55 6.47 -17.23 28.71
C VAL A 55 7.70 -16.99 27.84
N PRO A 56 8.45 -15.88 28.07
CA PRO A 56 9.67 -15.62 27.33
C PRO A 56 10.72 -16.70 27.63
N VAL A 57 11.24 -17.31 26.57
CA VAL A 57 12.40 -18.22 26.61
C VAL A 57 13.68 -17.39 26.71
N PHE A 58 13.78 -16.33 25.91
CA PHE A 58 14.81 -15.30 26.04
C PHE A 58 14.31 -13.97 25.46
N LYS A 59 14.95 -12.88 25.89
CA LYS A 59 14.76 -11.53 25.36
C LYS A 59 16.13 -10.86 25.25
N THR A 60 16.47 -10.30 24.10
CA THR A 60 17.75 -9.59 23.93
C THR A 60 17.69 -8.19 24.54
N LEU A 61 18.86 -7.56 24.67
CA LEU A 61 18.92 -6.14 25.03
C LEU A 61 18.41 -5.28 23.87
N PRO A 62 17.88 -4.08 24.17
CA PRO A 62 17.52 -3.09 23.15
C PRO A 62 18.69 -2.71 22.25
N GLY A 63 18.38 -2.29 21.03
CA GLY A 63 19.35 -1.91 20.02
C GLY A 63 18.72 -1.07 18.91
N GLN A 64 19.29 -1.12 17.71
CA GLN A 64 18.66 -0.50 16.54
C GLN A 64 17.44 -1.30 16.08
N LYS A 65 16.48 -0.60 15.46
CA LYS A 65 15.30 -1.17 14.81
C LYS A 65 15.65 -2.43 14.01
N ILE A 66 14.94 -3.52 14.28
CA ILE A 66 15.04 -4.74 13.48
C ILE A 66 14.09 -4.63 12.28
N ALA A 67 14.64 -4.71 11.08
CA ALA A 67 13.90 -4.55 9.83
C ALA A 67 13.34 -5.87 9.28
N ARG A 68 14.05 -6.98 9.49
CA ARG A 68 13.69 -8.31 8.99
C ARG A 68 14.13 -9.41 9.95
N LEU A 69 13.38 -10.51 9.99
CA LEU A 69 13.73 -11.73 10.70
C LEU A 69 13.54 -12.93 9.77
N ASP A 70 14.54 -13.81 9.70
CA ASP A 70 14.41 -15.07 8.98
C ASP A 70 15.00 -16.24 9.77
N LEU A 71 14.59 -17.45 9.40
CA LEU A 71 15.14 -18.68 9.97
C LEU A 71 16.12 -19.32 9.00
N GLY A 72 17.20 -19.87 9.55
CA GLY A 72 18.19 -20.61 8.79
C GLY A 72 18.66 -21.86 9.52
N GLY A 73 19.41 -22.69 8.80
CA GLY A 73 19.96 -23.94 9.29
C GLY A 73 20.86 -24.55 8.23
N ALA A 74 21.70 -25.50 8.61
CA ALA A 74 22.49 -26.25 7.63
C ALA A 74 21.54 -27.04 6.71
N ALA A 75 21.95 -27.25 5.45
CA ALA A 75 21.16 -28.01 4.49
C ALA A 75 20.73 -29.38 5.06
N GLY A 76 19.45 -29.71 4.92
CA GLY A 76 18.87 -30.96 5.44
C GLY A 76 18.65 -30.99 6.97
N THR A 77 18.92 -29.90 7.69
CA THR A 77 18.61 -29.78 9.13
C THR A 77 17.43 -28.82 9.36
N PRO A 78 16.64 -29.00 10.44
CA PRO A 78 15.60 -28.05 10.80
C PRO A 78 16.17 -26.63 10.97
N GLN A 79 15.51 -25.65 10.37
CA GLN A 79 15.91 -24.24 10.44
C GLN A 79 15.61 -23.65 11.82
N GLU A 80 16.55 -23.79 12.76
CA GLU A 80 16.39 -23.34 14.16
C GLU A 80 17.27 -22.13 14.53
N LYS A 81 18.03 -21.58 13.57
CA LYS A 81 18.84 -20.38 13.78
C LYS A 81 18.03 -19.17 13.37
N ILE A 82 17.98 -18.17 14.24
CA ILE A 82 17.23 -16.94 14.03
C ILE A 82 18.22 -15.88 13.54
N PHE A 83 17.98 -15.32 12.37
CA PHE A 83 18.75 -14.21 11.83
C PHE A 83 17.91 -12.94 11.85
N VAL A 84 18.50 -11.83 12.28
CA VAL A 84 17.84 -10.52 12.30
C VAL A 84 18.73 -9.47 11.64
N CYS A 85 18.10 -8.57 10.90
CA CYS A 85 18.75 -7.42 10.29
C CYS A 85 18.46 -6.15 11.09
N SER A 86 19.49 -5.39 11.43
CA SER A 86 19.36 -4.07 12.06
C SER A 86 20.43 -3.15 11.49
N GLY A 87 20.02 -2.08 10.81
CA GLY A 87 20.94 -1.25 10.02
C GLY A 87 21.56 -2.03 8.87
N SER A 88 22.88 -1.95 8.72
CA SER A 88 23.69 -2.72 7.76
C SER A 88 24.21 -4.06 8.31
N GLN A 89 23.75 -4.46 9.50
CA GLN A 89 24.26 -5.62 10.23
C GLN A 89 23.24 -6.77 10.28
N VAL A 90 23.74 -7.99 10.11
CA VAL A 90 23.02 -9.25 10.33
C VAL A 90 23.53 -9.91 11.60
N ARG A 91 22.64 -10.24 12.53
CA ARG A 91 22.95 -10.96 13.78
C ARG A 91 22.27 -12.31 13.80
N GLY A 92 23.00 -13.36 14.18
CA GLY A 92 22.50 -14.73 14.27
C GLY A 92 22.41 -15.21 15.71
N PHE A 93 21.26 -15.76 16.08
CA PHE A 93 20.93 -16.29 17.40
C PHE A 93 20.52 -17.76 17.33
N THR A 94 20.91 -18.54 18.32
CA THR A 94 20.37 -19.88 18.52
C THR A 94 18.95 -19.82 19.08
N LYS A 95 18.16 -20.90 18.96
CA LYS A 95 16.86 -21.05 19.64
C LYS A 95 16.86 -20.84 21.17
N LYS A 96 18.04 -20.77 21.80
CA LYS A 96 18.23 -20.49 23.23
C LYS A 96 18.66 -19.04 23.52
N GLY A 97 18.79 -18.19 22.51
CA GLY A 97 19.17 -16.78 22.65
C GLY A 97 20.68 -16.52 22.68
N LYS A 98 21.54 -17.54 22.56
CA LYS A 98 22.98 -17.32 22.40
C LYS A 98 23.25 -16.76 21.01
N GLN A 99 23.82 -15.56 20.94
CA GLN A 99 24.35 -14.97 19.72
C GLN A 99 25.59 -15.75 19.25
N PHE A 100 25.63 -16.12 17.97
CA PHE A 100 26.74 -16.87 17.38
C PHE A 100 27.32 -16.20 16.13
N LEU A 101 26.59 -15.25 15.53
CA LEU A 101 27.02 -14.50 14.36
C LEU A 101 26.75 -13.01 14.56
N THR A 102 27.72 -12.20 14.14
CA THR A 102 27.56 -10.77 13.85
C THR A 102 28.28 -10.54 12.55
N PHE A 103 27.54 -10.13 11.51
CA PHE A 103 28.08 -9.89 10.18
C PHE A 103 27.71 -8.48 9.74
N GLU A 104 28.71 -7.70 9.34
CA GLU A 104 28.54 -6.35 8.82
C GLU A 104 28.60 -6.41 7.29
N ALA A 105 27.49 -6.09 6.62
CA ALA A 105 27.43 -6.15 5.15
C ALA A 105 28.15 -4.95 4.48
N ASN A 106 28.64 -3.98 5.26
CA ASN A 106 29.30 -2.75 4.78
C ASN A 106 28.49 -1.99 3.71
N LEU A 107 27.17 -2.06 3.79
CA LEU A 107 26.26 -1.33 2.91
C LEU A 107 26.16 0.13 3.35
N THR A 108 26.00 1.05 2.39
CA THR A 108 25.77 2.47 2.67
C THR A 108 24.35 2.75 3.19
N GLU A 109 23.44 1.80 2.97
CA GLU A 109 22.03 1.86 3.32
C GLU A 109 21.66 0.71 4.27
N ASN A 110 20.50 0.83 4.92
CA ASN A 110 19.98 -0.22 5.78
C ASN A 110 19.51 -1.42 4.96
N ILE A 111 19.65 -2.63 5.53
CA ILE A 111 19.06 -3.85 4.99
C ILE A 111 17.55 -3.82 5.26
N ASN A 112 16.77 -3.95 4.19
CA ASN A 112 15.30 -3.93 4.24
C ASN A 112 14.70 -5.33 4.06
N ALA A 113 15.35 -6.19 3.27
CA ALA A 113 14.93 -7.57 3.06
C ALA A 113 16.14 -8.54 3.14
N MET A 114 15.87 -9.77 3.56
CA MET A 114 16.87 -10.82 3.73
C MET A 114 16.22 -12.18 3.49
N HIS A 115 16.99 -13.10 2.92
CA HIS A 115 16.68 -14.53 2.87
C HIS A 115 17.91 -15.35 3.26
N VAL A 116 17.72 -16.42 4.03
CA VAL A 116 18.81 -17.31 4.48
C VAL A 116 18.59 -18.73 3.96
N ALA A 117 19.53 -19.24 3.18
CA ALA A 117 19.49 -20.59 2.65
C ALA A 117 20.82 -21.32 2.93
N GLY A 118 20.86 -22.15 3.97
CA GLY A 118 22.10 -22.86 4.31
C GLY A 118 23.20 -21.91 4.77
N ALA A 119 24.31 -21.88 4.01
CA ALA A 119 25.43 -20.97 4.22
C ALA A 119 25.29 -19.65 3.42
N ASP A 120 24.31 -19.60 2.52
CA ASP A 120 24.04 -18.47 1.65
C ASP A 120 23.12 -17.47 2.36
N LEU A 121 23.53 -16.21 2.33
CA LEU A 121 22.86 -15.06 2.90
C LEU A 121 22.61 -14.05 1.79
N PHE A 122 21.34 -13.84 1.48
CA PHE A 122 20.91 -12.86 0.50
C PHE A 122 20.35 -11.65 1.24
N VAL A 123 20.85 -10.45 0.94
CA VAL A 123 20.40 -9.21 1.57
C VAL A 123 20.12 -8.15 0.53
N CYS A 124 19.08 -7.36 0.78
CA CYS A 124 18.70 -6.24 -0.05
C CYS A 124 18.61 -4.96 0.78
N ALA A 125 19.24 -3.89 0.27
CA ALA A 125 18.98 -2.52 0.70
C ALA A 125 17.86 -1.92 -0.17
N SER A 126 17.86 -0.62 -0.46
CA SER A 126 16.81 -0.02 -1.30
C SER A 126 16.97 -0.39 -2.77
N TYR A 127 18.17 -0.35 -3.34
CA TYR A 127 18.43 -0.68 -4.75
C TYR A 127 19.49 -1.77 -4.93
N ILE A 128 20.18 -2.12 -3.84
CA ILE A 128 21.34 -3.01 -3.86
C ILE A 128 20.91 -4.39 -3.39
N TYR A 129 21.29 -5.40 -4.15
CA TYR A 129 21.28 -6.80 -3.76
C TYR A 129 22.73 -7.29 -3.57
N ASN A 130 22.95 -8.02 -2.49
CA ASN A 130 24.20 -8.73 -2.24
C ASN A 130 23.92 -10.17 -1.83
N HIS A 131 24.80 -11.06 -2.28
CA HIS A 131 24.85 -12.46 -1.90
C HIS A 131 26.18 -12.74 -1.19
N TYR A 132 26.08 -13.30 0.02
CA TYR A 132 27.23 -13.76 0.77
C TYR A 132 27.14 -15.26 1.01
N CYS A 133 28.24 -15.98 0.78
CA CYS A 133 28.38 -17.38 1.18
C CYS A 133 29.41 -17.46 2.32
N ASP A 134 29.03 -17.96 3.50
CA ASP A 134 29.88 -17.96 4.70
C ASP A 134 30.49 -16.56 5.02
N CYS A 135 29.65 -15.52 4.92
CA CYS A 135 30.03 -14.11 5.15
C CYS A 135 31.10 -13.58 4.18
N LYS A 136 31.31 -14.25 3.03
CA LYS A 136 32.16 -13.77 1.94
C LYS A 136 31.30 -13.32 0.78
N ASP A 137 31.58 -12.13 0.27
CA ASP A 137 30.87 -11.56 -0.88
C ASP A 137 31.04 -12.45 -2.12
N GLN A 138 29.94 -12.73 -2.82
CA GLN A 138 29.90 -13.58 -4.02
C GLN A 138 29.29 -12.82 -5.19
N ASP A 139 28.08 -12.29 -5.00
CA ASP A 139 27.33 -11.62 -6.06
C ASP A 139 26.81 -10.25 -5.61
N TYR A 140 26.74 -9.33 -6.58
CA TYR A 140 26.24 -7.98 -6.41
C TYR A 140 25.36 -7.61 -7.61
N TYR A 141 24.21 -7.00 -7.33
CA TYR A 141 23.33 -6.45 -8.35
C TYR A 141 22.78 -5.09 -7.92
N LEU A 142 22.77 -4.13 -8.84
CA LEU A 142 22.15 -2.83 -8.65
C LEU A 142 20.87 -2.76 -9.49
N SER A 143 19.73 -2.85 -8.81
CA SER A 143 18.41 -2.75 -9.41
C SER A 143 18.14 -1.33 -9.94
N GLY A 144 17.44 -1.25 -11.08
CA GLY A 144 16.98 0.02 -11.66
C GLY A 144 15.87 0.69 -10.84
N ASP A 145 15.19 -0.06 -9.97
CA ASP A 145 14.14 0.42 -9.07
C ASP A 145 14.28 -0.19 -7.67
N LYS A 146 13.48 0.30 -6.71
CA LYS A 146 13.55 -0.15 -5.31
C LYS A 146 13.21 -1.63 -5.19
N ILE A 147 13.95 -2.36 -4.35
CA ILE A 147 13.72 -3.75 -4.00
C ILE A 147 12.87 -3.79 -2.72
N ASN A 148 11.73 -4.46 -2.79
CA ASN A 148 10.75 -4.57 -1.71
C ASN A 148 10.93 -5.87 -0.91
N ASP A 149 11.22 -6.98 -1.60
CA ASP A 149 11.45 -8.27 -0.95
C ASP A 149 12.35 -9.17 -1.80
N ILE A 150 12.83 -10.25 -1.19
CA ILE A 150 13.63 -11.28 -1.83
C ILE A 150 13.22 -12.66 -1.35
N THR A 151 13.19 -13.61 -2.29
CA THR A 151 13.19 -15.04 -1.99
C THR A 151 14.20 -15.74 -2.89
N CYS A 152 14.43 -17.03 -2.64
CA CYS A 152 15.40 -17.79 -3.38
C CYS A 152 14.87 -19.19 -3.69
N LEU A 153 15.00 -19.59 -4.95
CA LEU A 153 14.63 -20.92 -5.39
C LEU A 153 15.85 -21.83 -5.37
N SER A 154 15.67 -23.01 -4.81
CA SER A 154 16.64 -24.10 -4.81
C SER A 154 15.85 -25.39 -5.01
N SER A 155 15.96 -25.97 -6.20
CA SER A 155 15.27 -27.21 -6.58
C SER A 155 16.29 -28.19 -7.17
N GLU A 156 16.02 -29.49 -7.10
CA GLU A 156 16.86 -30.51 -7.76
C GLU A 156 16.91 -30.33 -9.28
N ASN A 157 15.88 -29.71 -9.87
CA ASN A 157 15.81 -29.38 -11.29
C ASN A 157 16.62 -28.13 -11.64
N LEU A 158 16.94 -27.28 -10.66
CA LEU A 158 17.67 -26.05 -10.87
C LEU A 158 19.16 -26.33 -10.71
N THR A 159 19.93 -26.00 -11.76
CA THR A 159 21.38 -26.18 -11.73
C THR A 159 22.08 -25.26 -10.74
N ARG A 160 21.43 -24.16 -10.34
CA ARG A 160 21.92 -23.15 -9.41
C ARG A 160 20.77 -22.55 -8.61
N VAL A 161 21.13 -21.98 -7.47
CA VAL A 161 20.25 -21.15 -6.65
C VAL A 161 19.84 -19.92 -7.45
N MET A 162 18.53 -19.62 -7.52
CA MET A 162 17.98 -18.50 -8.29
C MET A 162 17.31 -17.49 -7.35
N PRO A 163 17.98 -16.37 -7.03
CA PRO A 163 17.39 -15.25 -6.33
C PRO A 163 16.31 -14.57 -7.17
N VAL A 164 15.18 -14.25 -6.54
CA VAL A 164 14.11 -13.49 -7.17
C VAL A 164 13.84 -12.23 -6.33
N LEU A 165 13.98 -11.07 -6.97
CA LEU A 165 13.76 -9.78 -6.36
C LEU A 165 12.38 -9.25 -6.71
N ALA A 166 11.58 -8.88 -5.71
CA ALA A 166 10.37 -8.11 -5.90
C ALA A 166 10.73 -6.63 -6.00
N CYS A 167 10.47 -6.00 -7.14
CA CYS A 167 10.83 -4.61 -7.37
C CYS A 167 9.62 -3.69 -7.55
N GLN A 168 9.76 -2.46 -7.08
CA GLN A 168 8.70 -1.46 -6.98
C GLN A 168 8.07 -1.09 -8.34
N ASP A 169 8.75 -1.36 -9.45
CA ASP A 169 8.30 -1.12 -10.80
C ASP A 169 7.47 -2.25 -11.42
N ARG A 170 6.81 -3.06 -10.58
CA ARG A 170 5.88 -4.13 -10.98
C ARG A 170 6.57 -5.28 -11.72
N VAL A 171 7.79 -5.58 -11.31
CA VAL A 171 8.60 -6.64 -11.92
C VAL A 171 9.18 -7.55 -10.83
N LEU A 172 9.14 -8.86 -11.08
CA LEU A 172 9.98 -9.82 -10.39
C LEU A 172 11.25 -10.05 -11.21
N ARG A 173 12.40 -9.64 -10.69
CA ARG A 173 13.69 -9.79 -11.36
C ARG A 173 14.31 -11.12 -10.96
N VAL A 174 14.45 -12.04 -11.90
CA VAL A 174 15.08 -13.35 -11.67
C VAL A 174 16.58 -13.22 -11.97
N LEU A 175 17.41 -13.45 -10.96
CA LEU A 175 18.86 -13.32 -11.08
C LEU A 175 19.55 -14.67 -11.22
N GLN A 176 20.70 -14.67 -11.90
CA GLN A 176 21.65 -15.78 -11.88
C GLN A 176 23.04 -15.23 -11.52
N GLY A 177 23.42 -15.38 -10.26
CA GLY A 177 24.59 -14.70 -9.71
C GLY A 177 24.40 -13.19 -9.71
N SER A 178 25.30 -12.45 -10.34
CA SER A 178 25.27 -10.98 -10.44
C SER A 178 24.53 -10.44 -11.68
N GLU A 179 24.00 -11.33 -12.54
CA GLU A 179 23.34 -10.95 -13.79
C GLU A 179 21.82 -11.16 -13.72
N LEU A 180 21.08 -10.27 -14.40
CA LEU A 180 19.65 -10.42 -14.61
C LEU A 180 19.41 -11.51 -15.67
N ALA A 181 18.71 -12.58 -15.30
CA ALA A 181 18.33 -13.62 -16.24
C ALA A 181 17.14 -13.19 -17.11
N TYR A 182 16.04 -12.79 -16.46
CA TYR A 182 14.86 -12.22 -17.11
C TYR A 182 13.94 -11.54 -16.09
N ASP A 183 13.00 -10.76 -16.61
CA ASP A 183 11.96 -10.06 -15.85
C ASP A 183 10.62 -10.79 -15.97
N VAL A 184 9.84 -10.78 -14.88
CA VAL A 184 8.43 -11.22 -14.88
C VAL A 184 7.55 -10.03 -14.52
N GLU A 185 6.67 -9.63 -15.43
CA GLU A 185 5.70 -8.57 -15.22
C GLU A 185 4.62 -9.05 -14.24
N VAL A 186 4.22 -8.18 -13.31
CA VAL A 186 3.13 -8.42 -12.35
C VAL A 186 2.17 -7.23 -12.35
N PRO A 187 0.88 -7.40 -11.99
CA PRO A 187 -0.14 -6.37 -12.21
C PRO A 187 -0.01 -5.13 -11.29
N GLY A 188 0.78 -5.21 -10.22
CA GLY A 188 1.03 -4.12 -9.30
C GLY A 188 2.37 -4.28 -8.58
N PRO A 189 2.86 -3.26 -7.84
CA PRO A 189 4.15 -3.34 -7.18
C PRO A 189 4.21 -4.49 -6.16
N PRO A 190 5.05 -5.53 -6.36
CA PRO A 190 5.16 -6.65 -5.44
C PRO A 190 5.80 -6.18 -4.12
N SER A 191 5.16 -6.50 -3.01
CA SER A 191 5.57 -6.12 -1.64
C SER A 191 6.06 -7.29 -0.80
N VAL A 192 5.70 -8.52 -1.17
CA VAL A 192 6.13 -9.73 -0.47
C VAL A 192 6.25 -10.90 -1.42
N LEU A 193 7.25 -11.75 -1.19
CA LEU A 193 7.43 -13.05 -1.84
C LEU A 193 7.43 -14.17 -0.79
N GLU A 194 6.89 -15.32 -1.16
CA GLU A 194 6.93 -16.56 -0.36
C GLU A 194 6.99 -17.79 -1.28
N LEU A 195 7.68 -18.85 -0.86
CA LEU A 195 7.71 -20.11 -1.60
C LEU A 195 6.42 -20.90 -1.32
N TYR A 196 5.69 -21.31 -2.37
CA TYR A 196 4.39 -22.00 -2.20
C TYR A 196 4.54 -23.37 -1.54
N ASN A 197 5.58 -24.11 -1.93
CA ASN A 197 5.95 -25.39 -1.33
C ASN A 197 7.41 -25.30 -0.89
N LYS A 198 7.59 -24.99 0.40
CA LYS A 198 8.88 -24.73 1.07
C LYS A 198 9.94 -25.84 0.85
N ASP A 199 9.51 -27.01 0.36
CA ASP A 199 10.35 -28.13 -0.06
C ASP A 199 10.65 -28.08 -1.57
N GLY A 200 11.66 -27.30 -1.97
CA GLY A 200 12.34 -27.48 -3.27
C GLY A 200 11.53 -27.21 -4.55
N GLY A 201 10.43 -26.46 -4.45
CA GLY A 201 9.60 -26.07 -5.59
C GLY A 201 10.17 -24.93 -6.42
N GLU A 202 9.64 -24.77 -7.64
CA GLU A 202 9.93 -23.68 -8.59
C GLU A 202 8.86 -22.57 -8.54
N GLU A 203 7.97 -22.61 -7.55
CA GLU A 203 6.76 -21.77 -7.52
C GLU A 203 6.85 -20.72 -6.42
N ILE A 204 6.66 -19.46 -6.81
CA ILE A 204 6.70 -18.29 -5.95
C ILE A 204 5.30 -17.68 -5.88
N LEU A 205 4.82 -17.50 -4.67
CA LEU A 205 3.71 -16.61 -4.37
C LEU A 205 4.23 -15.18 -4.26
N TYR A 206 3.55 -14.26 -4.91
CA TYR A 206 3.76 -12.83 -4.73
C TYR A 206 2.48 -12.17 -4.23
N GLY A 207 2.65 -11.13 -3.41
CA GLY A 207 1.59 -10.23 -3.02
C GLY A 207 1.96 -8.79 -3.40
N THR A 208 0.99 -8.00 -3.85
CA THR A 208 1.23 -6.63 -4.32
C THR A 208 0.70 -5.57 -3.35
N THR A 209 1.20 -4.33 -3.50
CA THR A 209 0.79 -3.18 -2.67
C THR A 209 -0.65 -2.72 -2.92
N ASP A 210 -1.24 -3.07 -4.06
CA ASP A 210 -2.64 -2.85 -4.43
C ASP A 210 -3.55 -4.04 -4.10
N GLY A 211 -3.01 -5.10 -3.47
CA GLY A 211 -3.79 -6.15 -2.83
C GLY A 211 -4.04 -7.40 -3.69
N LYS A 212 -3.34 -7.57 -4.81
CA LYS A 212 -3.42 -8.77 -5.65
C LYS A 212 -2.45 -9.85 -5.16
N ILE A 213 -2.81 -11.10 -5.40
CA ILE A 213 -1.98 -12.29 -5.10
C ILE A 213 -1.76 -13.02 -6.42
N GLY A 214 -0.57 -13.55 -6.66
CA GLY A 214 -0.38 -14.46 -7.79
C GLY A 214 0.64 -15.54 -7.51
N LEU A 215 0.56 -16.60 -8.30
CA LEU A 215 1.49 -17.71 -8.28
C LEU A 215 2.22 -17.77 -9.63
N VAL A 216 3.54 -17.69 -9.57
CA VAL A 216 4.41 -17.77 -10.74
C VAL A 216 5.34 -18.96 -10.60
N GLN A 217 5.39 -19.80 -11.62
CA GLN A 217 6.42 -20.82 -11.76
C GLN A 217 7.63 -20.22 -12.48
N ILE A 218 8.80 -20.28 -11.84
CA ILE A 218 10.06 -19.75 -12.36
C ILE A 218 10.90 -20.90 -12.89
N GLY A 219 11.11 -20.96 -14.21
CA GLY A 219 12.04 -21.90 -14.85
C GLY A 219 13.44 -21.28 -15.06
N GLU A 220 14.34 -22.02 -15.71
CA GLU A 220 15.71 -21.51 -15.95
C GLU A 220 15.77 -20.32 -16.93
N ARG A 221 14.80 -20.17 -17.83
CA ARG A 221 14.82 -19.15 -18.91
C ARG A 221 13.53 -18.37 -19.08
N SER A 222 12.47 -18.77 -18.39
CA SER A 222 11.15 -18.18 -18.54
C SER A 222 10.32 -18.48 -17.31
N ALA A 223 9.39 -17.59 -17.00
CA ALA A 223 8.37 -17.82 -16.00
C ALA A 223 7.00 -18.08 -16.65
N ALA A 224 6.13 -18.75 -15.91
CA ALA A 224 4.73 -18.94 -16.27
C ALA A 224 3.84 -18.59 -15.08
N THR A 225 2.95 -17.61 -15.27
CA THR A 225 1.88 -17.30 -14.31
C THR A 225 0.87 -18.45 -14.31
N LYS A 226 0.58 -18.99 -13.13
CA LYS A 226 -0.40 -20.08 -12.95
C LYS A 226 -1.79 -19.53 -12.77
N TRP A 227 -1.94 -18.60 -11.83
CA TRP A 227 -3.18 -17.93 -11.50
C TRP A 227 -2.88 -16.61 -10.77
N GLU A 228 -3.88 -15.73 -10.77
CA GLU A 228 -3.87 -14.46 -10.05
C GLU A 228 -5.23 -14.27 -9.37
N ILE A 229 -5.22 -13.65 -8.19
CA ILE A 229 -6.40 -13.27 -7.42
C ILE A 229 -6.45 -11.75 -7.39
N ASP A 230 -7.48 -11.20 -8.04
CA ASP A 230 -7.77 -9.78 -8.01
C ASP A 230 -8.32 -9.30 -6.67
N ASN A 231 -8.22 -8.00 -6.44
CA ASN A 231 -8.67 -7.36 -5.21
C ASN A 231 -10.08 -6.75 -5.35
N ASP A 232 -11.07 -7.55 -5.76
CA ASP A 232 -12.43 -7.07 -6.06
C ASP A 232 -13.10 -6.35 -4.89
N LYS A 233 -12.77 -6.79 -3.66
CA LYS A 233 -13.29 -6.20 -2.41
C LYS A 233 -12.50 -4.96 -1.95
N LYS A 234 -11.52 -4.50 -2.73
CA LYS A 234 -10.70 -3.30 -2.45
C LYS A 234 -10.08 -3.30 -1.04
N LYS A 235 -9.57 -4.46 -0.63
CA LYS A 235 -8.87 -4.66 0.64
C LYS A 235 -7.47 -4.03 0.57
N GLY A 236 -6.82 -3.93 1.73
CA GLY A 236 -5.46 -3.41 1.86
C GLY A 236 -4.41 -4.15 1.02
N GLY A 237 -3.25 -3.51 0.87
CA GLY A 237 -2.07 -4.09 0.23
C GLY A 237 -1.51 -5.27 1.04
N ILE A 238 -0.80 -6.19 0.38
CA ILE A 238 -0.35 -7.43 1.02
C ILE A 238 1.00 -7.20 1.70
N LEU A 239 1.09 -7.49 3.00
CA LEU A 239 2.31 -7.32 3.77
C LEU A 239 2.98 -8.66 4.09
N CYS A 240 2.22 -9.74 4.24
CA CYS A 240 2.80 -11.03 4.54
C CYS A 240 1.96 -12.17 3.97
N ILE A 241 2.66 -13.22 3.54
CA ILE A 241 2.10 -14.46 3.02
C ILE A 241 2.82 -15.62 3.72
N ASP A 242 2.08 -16.68 4.01
CA ASP A 242 2.62 -17.97 4.44
C ASP A 242 1.80 -19.11 3.84
N THR A 243 2.38 -20.30 3.80
CA THR A 243 1.69 -21.52 3.34
C THR A 243 1.65 -22.57 4.44
N TYR A 244 0.45 -23.06 4.73
CA TYR A 244 0.21 -24.06 5.77
C TYR A 244 -1.12 -24.76 5.57
N ASP A 245 -1.17 -26.09 5.70
CA ASP A 245 -2.40 -26.89 5.68
C ASP A 245 -3.20 -26.70 6.98
N ILE A 246 -4.01 -25.63 7.04
CA ILE A 246 -4.88 -25.31 8.19
C ILE A 246 -6.23 -26.04 8.08
N ILE A 247 -6.66 -26.37 6.87
CA ILE A 247 -7.91 -27.12 6.60
C ILE A 247 -7.72 -28.61 6.92
N GLY A 248 -6.50 -29.13 6.81
CA GLY A 248 -6.14 -30.52 7.09
C GLY A 248 -6.47 -31.46 5.94
N ASP A 249 -6.48 -30.98 4.70
CA ASP A 249 -6.75 -31.80 3.50
C ASP A 249 -5.49 -32.35 2.84
N GLY A 250 -4.31 -32.02 3.38
CA GLY A 250 -3.00 -32.46 2.90
C GLY A 250 -2.38 -31.52 1.86
N VAL A 251 -3.07 -30.45 1.46
CA VAL A 251 -2.56 -29.39 0.58
C VAL A 251 -2.36 -28.13 1.41
N ASN A 252 -1.25 -27.42 1.19
CA ASN A 252 -1.01 -26.17 1.92
C ASN A 252 -2.01 -25.09 1.48
N ASP A 253 -2.68 -24.47 2.45
CA ASP A 253 -3.48 -23.27 2.23
C ASP A 253 -2.58 -22.03 2.17
N ILE A 254 -3.08 -20.97 1.55
CA ILE A 254 -2.41 -19.67 1.49
C ILE A 254 -2.97 -18.77 2.59
N LEU A 255 -2.10 -18.35 3.50
CA LEU A 255 -2.40 -17.43 4.57
C LEU A 255 -1.92 -16.03 4.17
N VAL A 256 -2.79 -15.04 4.24
CA VAL A 256 -2.49 -13.68 3.78
C VAL A 256 -2.80 -12.67 4.88
N GLY A 257 -1.84 -11.77 5.16
CA GLY A 257 -2.02 -10.61 6.03
C GLY A 257 -1.86 -9.30 5.27
N ARG A 258 -2.84 -8.40 5.43
CA ARG A 258 -2.94 -7.12 4.71
C ARG A 258 -2.64 -5.89 5.58
N ASP A 259 -2.35 -4.77 4.93
CA ASP A 259 -2.05 -3.48 5.57
C ASP A 259 -3.26 -2.76 6.20
N ASP A 260 -4.47 -3.25 5.93
CA ASP A 260 -5.73 -2.78 6.52
C ASP A 260 -6.19 -3.66 7.71
N GLY A 261 -5.36 -4.62 8.11
CA GLY A 261 -5.64 -5.55 9.20
C GLY A 261 -6.40 -6.81 8.79
N THR A 262 -6.78 -6.95 7.52
CA THR A 262 -7.46 -8.14 7.05
C THR A 262 -6.52 -9.34 7.01
N VAL A 263 -6.98 -10.47 7.56
CA VAL A 263 -6.36 -11.78 7.52
C VAL A 263 -7.26 -12.68 6.67
N GLU A 264 -6.67 -13.39 5.71
CA GLU A 264 -7.41 -14.27 4.79
C GLU A 264 -6.75 -15.65 4.71
N VAL A 265 -7.57 -16.68 4.53
CA VAL A 265 -7.13 -18.04 4.24
C VAL A 265 -7.76 -18.48 2.93
N TYR A 266 -6.93 -18.82 1.95
CA TYR A 266 -7.34 -19.39 0.68
C TYR A 266 -6.95 -20.87 0.64
N GLY A 267 -7.95 -21.74 0.49
CA GLY A 267 -7.72 -23.13 0.15
C GLY A 267 -7.95 -23.35 -1.34
N PHE A 268 -7.71 -24.55 -1.84
CA PHE A 268 -7.90 -24.86 -3.26
C PHE A 268 -9.18 -25.64 -3.50
N ASP A 269 -9.72 -25.51 -4.70
CA ASP A 269 -10.83 -26.32 -5.18
C ASP A 269 -10.34 -27.52 -6.02
N SER A 270 -11.29 -28.28 -6.60
CA SER A 270 -10.96 -29.43 -7.45
C SER A 270 -10.20 -29.09 -8.73
N SER A 271 -10.26 -27.83 -9.17
CA SER A 271 -9.55 -27.28 -10.33
C SER A 271 -8.17 -26.73 -9.97
N SER A 272 -7.77 -26.79 -8.69
CA SER A 272 -6.57 -26.13 -8.16
C SER A 272 -6.62 -24.60 -8.28
N GLU A 273 -7.82 -24.03 -8.27
CA GLU A 273 -8.01 -22.59 -8.17
C GLU A 273 -8.17 -22.18 -6.70
N PRO A 274 -7.55 -21.06 -6.28
CA PRO A 274 -7.65 -20.58 -4.92
C PRO A 274 -9.04 -20.02 -4.61
N MET A 275 -9.59 -20.39 -3.46
CA MET A 275 -10.92 -19.98 -3.00
C MET A 275 -10.84 -19.51 -1.54
N LEU A 276 -11.42 -18.34 -1.26
CA LEU A 276 -11.46 -17.78 0.09
C LEU A 276 -12.26 -18.71 1.02
N ARG A 277 -11.64 -19.14 2.12
CA ARG A 277 -12.23 -20.04 3.14
C ARG A 277 -12.53 -19.34 4.46
N PHE A 278 -11.78 -18.30 4.78
CA PHE A 278 -11.91 -17.54 6.02
C PHE A 278 -11.40 -16.11 5.83
N ASP A 279 -12.09 -15.14 6.43
CA ASP A 279 -11.60 -13.78 6.61
C ASP A 279 -11.84 -13.26 8.03
N HIS A 280 -10.92 -12.43 8.51
CA HIS A 280 -11.00 -11.75 9.80
C HIS A 280 -10.32 -10.40 9.72
N ILE A 281 -10.82 -9.41 10.45
CA ILE A 281 -10.25 -8.05 10.44
C ILE A 281 -9.66 -7.75 11.82
N LEU A 282 -8.36 -7.50 11.85
CA LEU A 282 -7.65 -6.89 12.97
C LEU A 282 -7.68 -5.37 12.82
N SER A 283 -7.50 -4.64 13.93
CA SER A 283 -7.61 -3.17 13.95
C SER A 283 -6.38 -2.43 13.39
N GLU A 284 -5.33 -3.15 13.03
CA GLU A 284 -3.99 -2.66 12.73
C GLU A 284 -3.41 -3.46 11.57
N SER A 285 -2.40 -2.93 10.88
CA SER A 285 -1.76 -3.65 9.78
C SER A 285 -1.11 -4.95 10.25
N VAL A 286 -1.28 -6.02 9.47
CA VAL A 286 -0.71 -7.35 9.77
C VAL A 286 0.70 -7.42 9.20
N THR A 287 1.70 -7.32 10.06
CA THR A 287 3.11 -7.26 9.64
C THR A 287 3.71 -8.64 9.39
N SER A 288 3.19 -9.69 10.02
CA SER A 288 3.64 -11.08 9.81
C SER A 288 2.50 -12.07 10.01
N ILE A 289 2.56 -13.20 9.27
CA ILE A 289 1.62 -14.31 9.36
C ILE A 289 2.39 -15.64 9.27
N GLN A 290 1.99 -16.64 10.06
CA GLN A 290 2.51 -18.01 10.01
C GLN A 290 1.42 -19.01 10.39
N GLY A 291 1.36 -20.15 9.71
CA GLY A 291 0.56 -21.29 10.14
C GLY A 291 1.37 -22.24 11.04
N GLY A 292 0.73 -22.79 12.07
CA GLY A 292 1.40 -23.72 12.98
C GLY A 292 0.56 -24.07 14.19
N CYS A 293 1.22 -24.41 15.30
CA CYS A 293 0.57 -24.77 16.57
C CYS A 293 1.35 -24.14 17.72
N VAL A 294 0.80 -23.14 18.44
CA VAL A 294 1.50 -22.44 19.54
C VAL A 294 0.73 -22.56 20.84
N GLY A 295 -0.56 -22.21 20.83
CA GLY A 295 -1.43 -22.16 22.01
C GLY A 295 -1.53 -23.51 22.73
N LYS A 296 -2.00 -24.51 21.99
CA LYS A 296 -2.30 -25.85 22.53
C LYS A 296 -1.97 -26.93 21.51
N GLU A 297 -1.32 -27.98 21.98
CA GLU A 297 -0.93 -29.12 21.14
C GLU A 297 -2.12 -29.68 20.35
N SER A 298 -1.84 -30.06 19.10
CA SER A 298 -2.81 -30.64 18.15
C SER A 298 -3.94 -29.74 17.66
N TYR A 299 -3.96 -28.46 18.04
CA TYR A 299 -4.83 -27.46 17.42
C TYR A 299 -3.99 -26.52 16.56
N ASP A 300 -4.25 -26.57 15.27
CA ASP A 300 -3.61 -25.69 14.31
C ASP A 300 -4.17 -24.26 14.44
N GLU A 301 -3.33 -23.28 14.15
CA GLU A 301 -3.62 -21.86 14.26
C GLU A 301 -2.95 -21.06 13.16
N VAL A 302 -3.59 -19.95 12.79
CA VAL A 302 -2.97 -18.89 12.01
C VAL A 302 -2.47 -17.84 13.00
N LEU A 303 -1.15 -17.77 13.18
CA LEU A 303 -0.50 -16.78 14.03
C LEU A 303 -0.23 -15.50 13.25
N THR A 304 -0.54 -14.36 13.85
CA THR A 304 -0.37 -13.03 13.27
C THR A 304 0.39 -12.12 14.23
N ALA A 305 1.17 -11.19 13.67
CA ALA A 305 1.71 -10.06 14.38
C ALA A 305 1.20 -8.77 13.75
N THR A 306 0.75 -7.80 14.56
CA THR A 306 0.34 -6.48 14.07
C THR A 306 1.44 -5.43 14.24
N TYR A 307 1.27 -4.29 13.57
CA TYR A 307 2.21 -3.18 13.65
C TYR A 307 2.51 -2.71 15.07
N THR A 308 1.52 -2.63 15.97
CA THR A 308 1.77 -2.22 17.37
C THR A 308 2.29 -3.35 18.26
N GLY A 309 2.58 -4.52 17.67
CA GLY A 309 3.25 -5.64 18.33
C GLY A 309 2.31 -6.66 18.97
N TRP A 310 1.00 -6.63 18.71
CA TRP A 310 0.10 -7.68 19.18
C TRP A 310 0.37 -8.98 18.44
N VAL A 311 0.71 -10.04 19.20
CA VAL A 311 0.83 -11.41 18.68
C VAL A 311 -0.46 -12.17 18.97
N THR A 312 -1.20 -12.49 17.91
CA THR A 312 -2.56 -13.02 17.98
C THR A 312 -2.67 -14.33 17.20
N GLY A 313 -3.19 -15.37 17.83
CA GLY A 313 -3.52 -16.64 17.19
C GLY A 313 -5.00 -16.69 16.81
N LEU A 314 -5.28 -17.19 15.61
CA LEU A 314 -6.60 -17.59 15.15
C LEU A 314 -6.63 -19.13 15.14
N THR A 315 -7.12 -19.73 16.22
CA THR A 315 -6.99 -21.17 16.50
C THR A 315 -8.23 -21.97 16.14
N THR A 316 -8.02 -23.21 15.72
CA THR A 316 -9.07 -24.23 15.55
C THR A 316 -9.61 -24.77 16.89
N GLU A 317 -9.02 -24.41 18.03
CA GLU A 317 -9.53 -24.82 19.34
C GLU A 317 -10.94 -24.26 19.60
N PRO A 318 -11.94 -25.12 19.90
CA PRO A 318 -13.28 -24.64 20.25
C PRO A 318 -13.27 -23.89 21.58
N GLN A 319 -13.70 -22.63 21.58
CA GLN A 319 -13.95 -21.91 22.83
C GLN A 319 -15.22 -22.44 23.50
N LYS A 320 -15.06 -23.19 24.60
CA LYS A 320 -16.20 -23.61 25.42
C LYS A 320 -16.71 -22.42 26.23
N ALA A 321 -17.84 -21.84 25.83
CA ALA A 321 -18.63 -21.01 26.73
C ALA A 321 -19.23 -21.91 27.83
N GLU A 322 -18.78 -21.78 29.08
CA GLU A 322 -19.45 -22.43 30.20
C GLU A 322 -20.81 -21.74 30.43
N ALA A 323 -21.86 -22.29 29.80
CA ALA A 323 -23.23 -21.90 30.09
C ALA A 323 -23.61 -22.39 31.50
N GLY A 324 -23.68 -21.48 32.46
CA GLY A 324 -24.33 -21.74 33.75
C GLY A 324 -25.87 -21.80 33.60
N PRO A 325 -26.59 -22.36 34.57
CA PRO A 325 -28.06 -22.30 34.54
C PRO A 325 -28.54 -20.84 34.60
N GLY A 326 -29.20 -20.38 33.53
CA GLY A 326 -29.91 -19.09 33.48
C GLY A 326 -29.36 -18.00 32.54
N ASP A 327 -28.84 -18.33 31.35
CA ASP A 327 -28.39 -17.38 30.30
C ASP A 327 -27.37 -16.30 30.71
N VAL A 328 -26.83 -16.35 31.93
CA VAL A 328 -25.72 -15.50 32.35
C VAL A 328 -24.42 -16.18 31.93
N VAL A 329 -23.82 -15.69 30.84
CA VAL A 329 -22.45 -16.05 30.44
C VAL A 329 -21.52 -15.64 31.58
N ARG A 330 -21.10 -16.59 32.42
CA ARG A 330 -20.11 -16.34 33.47
C ARG A 330 -18.73 -16.28 32.81
N MET A 331 -18.03 -15.16 32.98
CA MET A 331 -16.61 -15.06 32.64
C MET A 331 -15.87 -16.23 33.30
N SER A 332 -15.00 -16.91 32.56
CA SER A 332 -14.20 -18.01 33.11
C SER A 332 -13.35 -17.50 34.28
N LYS A 333 -13.02 -18.40 35.22
CA LYS A 333 -12.16 -18.05 36.37
C LYS A 333 -10.80 -17.50 35.91
N GLU A 334 -10.28 -17.98 34.80
CA GLU A 334 -9.04 -17.50 34.19
C GLU A 334 -9.16 -16.05 33.72
N THR A 335 -10.25 -15.70 33.01
CA THR A 335 -10.47 -14.32 32.57
C THR A 335 -10.65 -13.38 33.76
N GLN A 336 -11.33 -13.80 34.82
CA GLN A 336 -11.47 -13.00 36.04
C GLN A 336 -10.11 -12.73 36.70
N SER A 337 -9.28 -13.77 36.86
CA SER A 337 -7.95 -13.61 37.44
C SER A 337 -7.03 -12.71 36.60
N LYS A 338 -7.08 -12.81 35.27
CA LYS A 338 -6.36 -11.91 34.36
C LYS A 338 -6.81 -10.45 34.53
N VAL A 339 -8.11 -10.20 34.64
CA VAL A 339 -8.66 -8.85 34.84
C VAL A 339 -8.22 -8.26 36.18
N GLU A 340 -8.19 -9.05 37.25
CA GLU A 340 -7.71 -8.60 38.56
C GLU A 340 -6.22 -8.26 38.54
N ALA A 341 -5.39 -9.09 37.91
CA ALA A 341 -3.96 -8.82 37.74
C ALA A 341 -3.71 -7.53 36.95
N LEU A 342 -4.43 -7.33 35.85
CA LEU A 342 -4.34 -6.11 35.04
C LEU A 342 -4.77 -4.86 35.82
N ARG A 343 -5.80 -4.95 36.68
CA ARG A 343 -6.20 -3.82 37.54
C ARG A 343 -5.11 -3.44 38.53
N ALA A 344 -4.49 -4.43 39.18
CA ALA A 344 -3.41 -4.17 40.12
C ALA A 344 -2.18 -3.55 39.43
N GLU A 345 -1.83 -4.04 38.23
CA GLU A 345 -0.75 -3.46 37.43
C GLU A 345 -1.06 -2.01 37.00
N LEU A 346 -2.29 -1.75 36.53
CA LEU A 346 -2.73 -0.41 36.16
C LEU A 346 -2.62 0.59 37.33
N GLU A 347 -3.06 0.21 38.52
CA GLU A 347 -2.94 1.08 39.71
C GLU A 347 -1.47 1.40 40.03
N GLN A 348 -0.59 0.41 39.98
CA GLN A 348 0.85 0.61 40.21
C GLN A 348 1.49 1.52 39.16
N LEU A 349 1.15 1.32 37.88
CA LEU A 349 1.65 2.14 36.79
C LEU A 349 1.11 3.58 36.86
N GLN A 350 -0.15 3.77 37.22
CA GLN A 350 -0.74 5.10 37.40
C GLN A 350 0.01 5.91 38.45
N VAL A 351 0.32 5.31 39.61
CA VAL A 351 1.09 5.98 40.66
C VAL A 351 2.48 6.38 40.17
N LYS A 352 3.20 5.46 39.50
CA LYS A 352 4.54 5.75 38.95
C LYS A 352 4.51 6.88 37.92
N VAL A 353 3.53 6.87 37.02
CA VAL A 353 3.37 7.92 35.99
C VAL A 353 3.04 9.27 36.62
N LEU A 354 2.18 9.32 37.66
CA LEU A 354 1.87 10.55 38.37
C LEU A 354 3.11 11.15 39.05
N GLN A 355 3.89 10.33 39.75
CA GLN A 355 5.16 10.76 40.36
C GLN A 355 6.14 11.30 39.29
N GLY A 356 6.27 10.60 38.16
CA GLY A 356 7.10 11.05 37.04
C GLY A 356 6.62 12.39 36.43
N ARG A 357 5.31 12.61 36.33
CA ARG A 357 4.73 13.86 35.84
C ARG A 357 5.01 15.03 36.79
N GLU A 358 4.85 14.83 38.09
CA GLU A 358 5.16 15.86 39.09
C GLU A 358 6.66 16.23 39.04
N GLN A 359 7.54 15.23 38.96
CA GLN A 359 8.98 15.45 38.84
C GLN A 359 9.35 16.19 37.55
N TYR A 360 8.73 15.81 36.42
CA TYR A 360 8.91 16.51 35.14
C TYR A 360 8.44 17.96 35.23
N GLN A 361 7.27 18.22 35.82
CA GLN A 361 6.74 19.58 35.98
C GLN A 361 7.66 20.46 36.85
N GLN A 362 8.17 19.93 37.97
CA GLN A 362 9.13 20.65 38.81
C GLN A 362 10.42 20.97 38.05
N THR A 363 10.95 20.01 37.29
CA THR A 363 12.18 20.20 36.52
C THR A 363 11.99 21.20 35.37
N SER A 364 10.81 21.21 34.74
CA SER A 364 10.48 22.12 33.63
C SER A 364 10.48 23.61 34.00
N GLN A 365 10.42 23.95 35.30
CA GLN A 365 10.50 25.33 35.79
C GLN A 365 11.95 25.83 35.92
N SER A 366 12.95 24.94 35.80
CA SER A 366 14.36 25.32 35.82
C SER A 366 14.79 25.95 34.50
N SER A 367 15.52 27.06 34.55
CA SER A 367 16.05 27.75 33.37
C SER A 367 17.16 26.99 32.63
N THR A 368 17.72 25.95 33.25
CA THR A 368 18.77 25.10 32.65
C THR A 368 18.24 23.78 32.12
N ALA A 369 16.95 23.47 32.33
CA ALA A 369 16.36 22.22 31.89
C ALA A 369 15.92 22.30 30.42
N VAL A 370 16.17 21.23 29.67
CA VAL A 370 15.69 21.06 28.29
C VAL A 370 14.67 19.92 28.28
N SER A 371 13.48 20.18 27.75
CA SER A 371 12.46 19.14 27.59
C SER A 371 12.78 18.28 26.38
N ALA A 372 12.87 16.96 26.59
CA ALA A 372 12.99 16.00 25.51
C ALA A 372 11.61 15.70 24.91
N VAL A 373 11.52 15.72 23.58
CA VAL A 373 10.30 15.37 22.86
C VAL A 373 10.26 13.85 22.64
N PRO A 374 9.17 13.17 23.01
CA PRO A 374 9.04 11.74 22.75
C PRO A 374 8.98 11.50 21.24
N VAL A 375 9.87 10.62 20.76
CA VAL A 375 9.87 10.15 19.38
C VAL A 375 8.95 8.94 19.29
N PHE A 376 8.13 8.90 18.25
CA PHE A 376 7.24 7.79 17.95
C PHE A 376 7.33 7.45 16.46
N SER A 377 7.06 6.20 16.12
CA SER A 377 7.05 5.75 14.72
C SER A 377 5.69 6.01 14.09
N ILE A 378 5.70 6.51 12.86
CA ILE A 378 4.53 6.65 11.99
C ILE A 378 4.77 5.75 10.79
N ASN A 379 3.86 4.83 10.54
CA ASN A 379 3.79 4.05 9.32
C ASN A 379 2.80 4.74 8.39
N ASP A 380 3.31 5.38 7.34
CA ASP A 380 2.51 6.14 6.40
C ASP A 380 2.62 5.62 4.97
N LYS A 381 1.50 5.67 4.25
CA LYS A 381 1.38 5.23 2.86
C LYS A 381 0.52 6.22 2.10
N PHE A 382 1.03 6.70 0.96
CA PHE A 382 0.32 7.62 0.07
C PHE A 382 0.33 7.04 -1.34
N THR A 383 -0.74 6.34 -1.71
CA THR A 383 -0.80 5.56 -2.95
C THR A 383 -2.00 5.94 -3.78
N LEU A 384 -1.80 6.04 -5.10
CA LEU A 384 -2.87 6.28 -6.06
C LEU A 384 -3.71 5.00 -6.25
N CYS A 385 -5.00 5.08 -5.95
CA CYS A 385 -5.96 4.03 -6.23
C CYS A 385 -6.44 4.14 -7.69
N GLN A 386 -6.28 3.06 -8.45
CA GLN A 386 -6.65 3.01 -9.86
C GLN A 386 -8.17 3.10 -10.05
N ASP A 387 -8.95 2.42 -9.20
CA ASP A 387 -10.39 2.26 -9.39
C ASP A 387 -11.20 3.56 -9.32
N ASP A 388 -10.79 4.50 -8.47
CA ASP A 388 -11.53 5.75 -8.22
C ASP A 388 -10.71 7.02 -8.52
N ALA A 389 -9.49 6.85 -9.04
CA ALA A 389 -8.54 7.92 -9.36
C ALA A 389 -8.41 8.94 -8.21
N SER A 390 -8.22 8.42 -7.01
CA SER A 390 -7.93 9.18 -5.78
C SER A 390 -6.72 8.57 -5.07
N TYR A 391 -6.01 9.37 -4.28
CA TYR A 391 -4.95 8.87 -3.40
C TYR A 391 -5.54 8.39 -2.08
N SER A 392 -5.14 7.20 -1.62
CA SER A 392 -5.34 6.77 -0.25
C SER A 392 -4.13 7.15 0.59
N LEU A 393 -4.35 8.04 1.56
CA LEU A 393 -3.40 8.37 2.63
C LEU A 393 -3.74 7.53 3.86
N THR A 394 -2.89 6.56 4.16
CA THR A 394 -2.97 5.77 5.40
C THR A 394 -1.89 6.23 6.37
N LEU A 395 -2.29 6.48 7.62
CA LEU A 395 -1.41 6.87 8.71
C LEU A 395 -1.64 5.93 9.89
N GLU A 396 -0.58 5.28 10.37
CA GLU A 396 -0.65 4.34 11.47
C GLU A 396 0.41 4.64 12.54
N VAL A 397 -0.01 4.66 13.80
CA VAL A 397 0.82 5.07 14.94
C VAL A 397 0.72 4.04 16.06
N GLN A 398 1.83 3.86 16.79
CA GLN A 398 1.94 2.92 17.92
C GLN A 398 0.95 3.17 19.07
N THR A 399 0.40 4.37 19.16
CA THR A 399 -0.60 4.77 20.16
C THR A 399 -1.75 5.47 19.48
N ALA A 400 -2.94 5.42 20.09
CA ALA A 400 -4.12 6.07 19.57
C ALA A 400 -3.88 7.54 19.18
N ILE A 401 -4.38 7.94 18.02
CA ILE A 401 -4.30 9.29 17.49
C ILE A 401 -5.29 10.18 18.26
N ASP A 402 -4.86 11.36 18.67
CA ASP A 402 -5.73 12.38 19.27
C ASP A 402 -6.39 13.20 18.16
N ASN A 403 -5.55 13.78 17.32
CA ASN A 403 -5.97 14.54 16.15
C ASN A 403 -4.93 14.46 15.03
N LEU A 404 -5.42 14.64 13.81
CA LEU A 404 -4.63 14.83 12.59
C LEU A 404 -5.05 16.17 11.98
N LEU A 405 -4.09 17.04 11.69
CA LEU A 405 -4.31 18.25 10.90
C LEU A 405 -3.71 18.07 9.50
N LEU A 406 -4.51 18.31 8.48
CA LEU A 406 -4.12 18.33 7.08
C LEU A 406 -4.04 19.78 6.61
N GLN A 407 -2.92 20.13 5.99
CA GLN A 407 -2.70 21.42 5.35
C GLN A 407 -2.26 21.17 3.91
N SER A 408 -2.82 21.89 2.94
CA SER A 408 -2.38 21.81 1.56
C SER A 408 -2.23 23.18 0.92
N ASP A 409 -1.18 23.31 0.12
CA ASP A 409 -0.89 24.47 -0.75
C ASP A 409 -1.47 24.32 -2.17
N VAL A 410 -2.24 23.25 -2.41
CA VAL A 410 -2.98 22.99 -3.65
C VAL A 410 -4.43 22.60 -3.35
N PRO A 411 -5.37 22.92 -4.24
CA PRO A 411 -6.75 22.49 -4.06
C PRO A 411 -6.85 20.98 -4.23
N ILE A 412 -7.41 20.34 -3.21
CA ILE A 412 -7.65 18.91 -3.15
C ILE A 412 -8.99 18.68 -2.47
N ASP A 413 -9.70 17.63 -2.88
CA ASP A 413 -10.93 17.22 -2.22
C ASP A 413 -10.64 16.07 -1.27
N LEU A 414 -11.15 16.16 -0.05
CA LEU A 414 -11.16 15.05 0.90
C LEU A 414 -12.47 14.27 0.72
N LEU A 415 -12.36 12.98 0.44
CA LEU A 415 -13.52 12.10 0.29
C LEU A 415 -13.82 11.37 1.60
N ASP A 416 -15.10 11.19 1.90
CA ASP A 416 -15.54 10.41 3.04
C ASP A 416 -15.15 8.93 2.88
N VAL A 417 -14.72 8.32 3.98
CA VAL A 417 -14.35 6.91 4.07
C VAL A 417 -15.23 6.28 5.15
N ASP A 418 -16.08 5.32 4.78
CA ASP A 418 -17.08 4.74 5.69
C ASP A 418 -16.46 4.08 6.93
N LYS A 419 -15.25 3.53 6.79
CA LYS A 419 -14.48 2.92 7.90
C LYS A 419 -13.90 3.97 8.87
N ASN A 420 -13.86 5.25 8.50
CA ASN A 420 -13.25 6.31 9.29
C ASN A 420 -14.27 6.88 10.29
N SER A 421 -14.02 6.66 11.58
CA SER A 421 -14.86 7.17 12.67
C SER A 421 -14.44 8.56 13.20
N ALA A 422 -13.47 9.23 12.56
CA ALA A 422 -13.01 10.54 12.98
C ALA A 422 -13.99 11.63 12.55
N VAL A 423 -14.13 12.66 13.39
CA VAL A 423 -14.93 13.84 13.06
C VAL A 423 -14.04 14.85 12.33
N VAL A 424 -14.50 15.30 11.16
CA VAL A 424 -13.79 16.27 10.32
C VAL A 424 -14.31 17.67 10.59
N SER A 425 -13.39 18.64 10.68
CA SER A 425 -13.72 20.06 10.67
C SER A 425 -12.83 20.79 9.67
N PHE A 426 -13.45 21.51 8.74
CA PHE A 426 -12.76 22.36 7.78
C PHE A 426 -12.62 23.77 8.35
N SER A 427 -11.40 24.30 8.35
CA SER A 427 -11.14 25.68 8.73
C SER A 427 -11.18 26.58 7.49
N GLU A 428 -11.65 27.81 7.66
CA GLU A 428 -11.61 28.82 6.60
C GLU A 428 -10.16 29.03 6.14
N CYS A 429 -10.00 29.13 4.82
CA CYS A 429 -8.72 29.20 4.16
C CYS A 429 -8.58 30.54 3.43
N ASP A 430 -7.45 31.24 3.63
CA ASP A 430 -7.13 32.49 2.95
C ASP A 430 -6.50 32.21 1.57
N SER A 431 -7.25 31.61 0.66
CA SER A 431 -6.75 31.19 -0.67
C SER A 431 -6.29 32.35 -1.56
N GLU A 432 -6.68 33.60 -1.24
CA GLU A 432 -6.31 34.80 -2.00
C GLU A 432 -4.93 35.37 -1.62
N GLN A 433 -4.32 34.90 -0.53
CA GLN A 433 -3.00 35.38 -0.10
C GLN A 433 -1.86 34.58 -0.80
N PRO A 434 -0.74 35.23 -1.17
CA PRO A 434 0.44 34.50 -1.63
C PRO A 434 0.96 33.60 -0.51
N ASN A 435 1.07 32.29 -0.79
CA ASN A 435 1.34 31.21 0.17
C ASN A 435 0.17 30.88 1.13
N GLY A 436 -1.06 31.22 0.75
CA GLY A 436 -2.27 30.78 1.43
C GLY A 436 -2.44 29.26 1.38
N ASN A 437 -3.18 28.73 2.34
CA ASN A 437 -3.61 27.34 2.31
C ASN A 437 -4.83 27.22 1.42
N PHE A 438 -4.90 26.18 0.60
CA PHE A 438 -6.12 25.81 -0.13
C PHE A 438 -6.99 24.86 0.69
N LEU A 439 -6.38 24.12 1.63
CA LEU A 439 -7.08 23.24 2.55
C LEU A 439 -6.48 23.32 3.95
N LEU A 440 -7.35 23.43 4.94
CA LEU A 440 -7.07 23.18 6.35
C LEU A 440 -8.18 22.30 6.92
N ALA A 441 -7.87 21.04 7.21
CA ALA A 441 -8.83 20.09 7.76
C ALA A 441 -8.27 19.46 9.04
N THR A 442 -9.11 19.34 10.07
CA THR A 442 -8.75 18.65 11.31
C THR A 442 -9.63 17.42 11.49
N TYR A 443 -9.01 16.26 11.62
CA TYR A 443 -9.64 14.99 11.95
C TYR A 443 -9.42 14.70 13.43
N ARG A 444 -10.51 14.64 14.20
CA ARG A 444 -10.47 14.27 15.62
C ARG A 444 -10.92 12.83 15.80
N CYS A 445 -10.00 11.98 16.28
CA CYS A 445 -10.28 10.57 16.51
C CYS A 445 -10.98 10.39 17.86
N GLN A 446 -12.24 9.93 17.83
CA GLN A 446 -13.03 9.72 19.05
C GLN A 446 -12.66 8.41 19.76
N ALA A 447 -12.46 7.33 19.00
CA ALA A 447 -12.08 6.02 19.49
C ALA A 447 -10.57 5.89 19.74
N ASN A 448 -10.13 4.76 20.30
CA ASN A 448 -8.71 4.37 20.38
C ASN A 448 -8.20 3.93 19.00
N THR A 449 -8.21 4.86 18.05
CA THR A 449 -7.85 4.64 16.65
C THR A 449 -6.34 4.80 16.49
N THR A 450 -5.64 3.73 16.12
CA THR A 450 -4.20 3.72 15.84
C THR A 450 -3.90 3.92 14.35
N ARG A 451 -4.82 3.54 13.46
CA ARG A 451 -4.76 3.69 12.01
C ARG A 451 -5.87 4.60 11.49
N LEU A 452 -5.53 5.56 10.65
CA LEU A 452 -6.46 6.47 9.99
C LEU A 452 -6.24 6.41 8.48
N GLU A 453 -7.33 6.29 7.72
CA GLU A 453 -7.32 6.27 6.26
C GLU A 453 -8.16 7.40 5.72
N LEU A 454 -7.61 8.10 4.72
CA LEU A 454 -8.17 9.28 4.11
C LEU A 454 -8.04 9.17 2.59
N LYS A 455 -9.09 9.58 1.87
CA LYS A 455 -9.04 9.67 0.42
C LYS A 455 -8.87 11.11 -0.01
N VAL A 456 -7.84 11.35 -0.83
CA VAL A 456 -7.45 12.66 -1.34
C VAL A 456 -7.58 12.65 -2.85
N ARG A 457 -8.42 13.53 -3.40
CA ARG A 457 -8.54 13.72 -4.83
C ARG A 457 -7.72 14.92 -5.26
N SER A 458 -6.82 14.70 -6.21
CA SER A 458 -6.03 15.75 -6.85
C SER A 458 -6.59 16.14 -8.22
N ILE A 459 -6.17 17.30 -8.69
CA ILE A 459 -6.47 17.83 -10.03
C ILE A 459 -5.15 17.85 -10.82
N GLU A 460 -5.11 17.27 -12.02
CA GLU A 460 -3.90 17.30 -12.84
C GLU A 460 -3.55 18.72 -13.27
N GLY A 461 -2.25 19.00 -13.38
CA GLY A 461 -1.73 20.34 -13.62
C GLY A 461 -1.56 21.18 -12.35
N GLN A 462 -2.23 20.83 -11.25
CA GLN A 462 -2.08 21.50 -9.96
C GLN A 462 -1.21 20.65 -9.02
N TYR A 463 -0.04 21.17 -8.64
CA TYR A 463 0.99 20.43 -7.94
C TYR A 463 1.58 21.21 -6.78
N GLY A 464 1.97 20.50 -5.72
CA GLY A 464 2.38 21.09 -4.45
C GLY A 464 2.53 20.04 -3.36
N THR A 465 2.39 20.47 -2.12
CA THR A 465 2.59 19.66 -0.92
C THR A 465 1.31 19.52 -0.09
N LEU A 466 1.03 18.30 0.33
CA LEU A 466 0.07 17.97 1.38
C LEU A 466 0.85 17.66 2.67
N GLN A 467 0.59 18.40 3.73
CA GLN A 467 1.20 18.20 5.04
C GLN A 467 0.19 17.56 6.00
N ALA A 468 0.65 16.54 6.72
CA ALA A 468 -0.11 15.84 7.75
C ALA A 468 0.60 16.00 9.10
N TYR A 469 -0.08 16.59 10.06
CA TYR A 469 0.40 16.84 11.42
C TYR A 469 -0.27 15.85 12.36
N ILE A 470 0.48 14.86 12.83
CA ILE A 470 -0.03 13.73 13.59
C ILE A 470 0.26 13.93 15.07
N THR A 471 -0.79 14.02 15.88
CA THR A 471 -0.70 14.14 17.34
C THR A 471 -1.25 12.88 18.00
N PRO A 472 -0.41 12.01 18.58
CA PRO A 472 -0.86 10.86 19.34
C PRO A 472 -1.31 11.24 20.77
N ARG A 473 -2.06 10.35 21.41
CA ARG A 473 -2.45 10.42 22.83
C ARG A 473 -1.28 10.05 23.76
N LEU A 474 -0.14 10.71 23.58
CA LEU A 474 1.07 10.57 24.42
C LEU A 474 1.22 11.75 25.39
N GLN A 475 1.96 11.53 26.47
CA GLN A 475 2.40 12.59 27.37
C GLN A 475 3.93 12.56 27.53
N PRO A 476 4.64 13.68 27.30
CA PRO A 476 4.12 14.99 26.85
C PRO A 476 3.53 14.93 25.43
N LYS A 477 2.57 15.83 25.14
CA LYS A 477 1.99 15.92 23.80
C LYS A 477 3.07 16.36 22.81
N THR A 478 3.13 15.67 21.69
CA THR A 478 4.05 15.93 20.60
C THR A 478 3.29 15.82 19.28
N CYS A 479 3.80 16.50 18.26
CA CYS A 479 3.27 16.43 16.91
C CYS A 479 4.44 16.16 15.97
N GLN A 480 4.27 15.21 15.05
CA GLN A 480 5.19 15.01 13.94
C GLN A 480 4.50 15.40 12.64
N VAL A 481 5.23 16.05 11.75
CA VAL A 481 4.75 16.44 10.42
C VAL A 481 5.26 15.44 9.37
N ARG A 482 4.38 15.03 8.45
CA ARG A 482 4.70 14.29 7.24
C ARG A 482 4.32 15.12 6.03
N GLN A 483 5.12 15.05 4.98
CA GLN A 483 4.93 15.84 3.76
C GLN A 483 4.81 14.90 2.57
N TYR A 484 3.73 15.05 1.80
CA TYR A 484 3.44 14.28 0.60
C TYR A 484 3.41 15.23 -0.59
N GLN A 485 4.00 14.80 -1.71
CA GLN A 485 4.07 15.60 -2.93
C GLN A 485 2.93 15.22 -3.86
N ILE A 486 2.07 16.18 -4.19
CA ILE A 486 1.09 16.06 -5.27
C ILE A 486 1.79 16.43 -6.56
N LYS A 487 1.96 15.44 -7.45
CA LYS A 487 2.69 15.59 -8.71
C LYS A 487 1.84 16.33 -9.77
N PRO A 488 2.46 17.04 -10.73
CA PRO A 488 1.74 17.65 -11.86
C PRO A 488 0.85 16.67 -12.62
N LEU A 489 1.37 15.49 -12.95
CA LEU A 489 0.63 14.40 -13.57
C LEU A 489 0.26 13.34 -12.52
N SER A 490 -0.41 13.79 -11.46
CA SER A 490 -0.71 12.96 -10.28
C SER A 490 -1.62 11.76 -10.56
N LEU A 491 -2.34 11.71 -11.68
CA LEU A 491 -3.22 10.58 -12.00
C LEU A 491 -2.56 9.58 -12.96
N HIS A 492 -1.27 9.75 -13.26
CA HIS A 492 -0.53 8.83 -14.09
C HIS A 492 0.11 7.72 -13.25
N GLN A 493 -0.03 6.49 -13.74
CA GLN A 493 0.50 5.30 -13.11
C GLN A 493 1.40 4.55 -14.09
N ARG A 494 2.54 4.00 -13.63
CA ARG A 494 3.52 3.37 -14.52
C ARG A 494 2.99 2.04 -15.04
N THR A 495 3.25 1.75 -16.31
CA THR A 495 2.89 0.50 -16.99
C THR A 495 4.11 -0.06 -17.75
N HIS A 496 4.01 -1.30 -18.26
CA HIS A 496 5.10 -1.93 -19.02
C HIS A 496 5.09 -1.53 -20.50
N SER A 497 3.91 -1.29 -21.08
CA SER A 497 3.75 -0.98 -22.49
C SER A 497 2.58 -0.01 -22.72
N ILE A 498 2.52 0.52 -23.95
CA ILE A 498 1.45 1.38 -24.46
C ILE A 498 0.98 0.90 -25.83
N ASP A 499 -0.16 1.42 -26.28
CA ASP A 499 -0.71 1.16 -27.61
C ASP A 499 -0.23 2.25 -28.57
N HIS A 500 0.68 1.87 -29.48
CA HIS A 500 1.29 2.80 -30.43
C HIS A 500 0.37 3.21 -31.59
N GLU A 501 -0.79 2.56 -31.77
CA GLU A 501 -1.76 2.88 -32.82
C GLU A 501 -2.66 4.08 -32.47
N ARG A 502 -2.61 4.54 -31.21
CA ARG A 502 -3.39 5.72 -30.77
C ARG A 502 -2.86 7.01 -31.40
N PRO A 503 -3.71 8.03 -31.59
CA PRO A 503 -3.30 9.33 -32.11
C PRO A 503 -2.45 10.10 -31.09
N MET A 504 -1.14 9.88 -31.11
CA MET A 504 -0.19 10.49 -30.18
C MET A 504 0.20 11.91 -30.59
N ASN A 505 0.11 12.84 -29.65
CA ASN A 505 0.78 14.14 -29.67
C ASN A 505 2.20 13.98 -29.17
N ARG A 506 3.16 14.75 -29.70
CA ARG A 506 4.57 14.72 -29.28
C ARG A 506 5.04 16.08 -28.81
N LEU A 507 5.68 16.09 -27.65
CA LEU A 507 6.50 17.17 -27.12
C LEU A 507 7.97 16.78 -27.21
N SER A 508 8.78 17.64 -27.84
CA SER A 508 10.24 17.45 -27.89
C SER A 508 10.95 18.61 -27.23
N LEU A 509 11.86 18.29 -26.32
CA LEU A 509 12.73 19.21 -25.61
C LEU A 509 14.16 18.96 -26.03
N VAL A 510 14.84 19.98 -26.54
CA VAL A 510 16.27 19.92 -26.88
C VAL A 510 16.98 21.05 -26.16
N GLY A 511 18.05 20.74 -25.43
CA GLY A 511 18.77 21.76 -24.66
C GLY A 511 20.04 21.26 -24.00
N GLN A 512 20.70 22.15 -23.27
CA GLN A 512 21.94 21.83 -22.54
C GLN A 512 21.61 21.37 -21.12
N PHE A 513 21.11 20.14 -20.99
CA PHE A 513 20.89 19.49 -19.70
C PHE A 513 21.54 18.11 -19.67
N SER A 514 21.97 17.69 -18.49
CA SER A 514 22.46 16.35 -18.20
C SER A 514 21.31 15.34 -18.08
N PHE A 515 21.63 14.05 -18.20
CA PHE A 515 20.65 12.98 -18.01
C PHE A 515 20.03 13.02 -16.60
N ALA A 516 20.82 13.31 -15.56
CA ALA A 516 20.33 13.45 -14.19
C ALA A 516 19.37 14.65 -14.02
N GLU A 517 19.58 15.74 -14.76
CA GLU A 517 18.70 16.92 -14.69
C GLU A 517 17.32 16.62 -15.29
N ILE A 518 17.26 16.12 -16.52
CA ILE A 518 15.97 15.76 -17.13
C ILE A 518 15.26 14.67 -16.33
N HIS A 519 16.00 13.69 -15.81
CA HIS A 519 15.44 12.67 -14.93
C HIS A 519 14.83 13.29 -13.66
N SER A 520 15.52 14.24 -13.01
CA SER A 520 14.97 14.94 -11.84
C SER A 520 13.69 15.72 -12.15
N TRP A 521 13.56 16.28 -13.36
CA TRP A 521 12.35 16.95 -13.80
C TRP A 521 11.20 15.95 -14.04
N VAL A 522 11.51 14.79 -14.61
CA VAL A 522 10.54 13.69 -14.81
C VAL A 522 10.06 13.14 -13.46
N VAL A 523 10.97 12.91 -12.50
CA VAL A 523 10.63 12.52 -11.11
C VAL A 523 9.75 13.57 -10.43
N PHE A 524 9.95 14.86 -10.74
CA PHE A 524 9.09 15.92 -10.24
C PHE A 524 7.69 15.88 -10.86
N CYS A 525 7.59 15.57 -12.16
CA CYS A 525 6.33 15.60 -12.91
C CYS A 525 5.44 14.38 -12.70
N LEU A 526 6.03 13.19 -12.56
CA LEU A 526 5.35 11.91 -12.65
C LEU A 526 5.46 11.08 -11.36
N PRO A 527 4.41 10.36 -10.96
CA PRO A 527 4.48 9.31 -9.95
C PRO A 527 5.31 8.11 -10.41
N GLU A 528 5.72 7.24 -9.46
CA GLU A 528 6.32 5.92 -9.76
C GLU A 528 7.59 5.94 -10.64
N VAL A 529 8.34 7.05 -10.61
CA VAL A 529 9.68 7.16 -11.20
C VAL A 529 10.71 7.00 -10.08
N PRO A 530 11.74 6.15 -10.23
CA PRO A 530 12.79 5.99 -9.23
C PRO A 530 13.51 7.33 -8.99
N GLU A 531 13.80 7.67 -7.74
CA GLU A 531 14.49 8.94 -7.41
C GLU A 531 15.93 8.96 -7.90
N LYS A 532 16.57 7.78 -7.95
CA LYS A 532 17.93 7.61 -8.42
C LYS A 532 17.91 7.52 -9.94
N THR A 533 18.75 8.33 -10.57
CA THR A 533 18.96 8.25 -12.03
C THR A 533 19.38 6.84 -12.42
N PRO A 534 18.62 6.17 -13.30
CA PRO A 534 18.92 4.82 -13.76
C PRO A 534 20.27 4.74 -14.46
N ALA A 535 20.87 3.55 -14.47
CA ALA A 535 22.10 3.32 -15.21
C ALA A 535 21.82 3.30 -16.72
N GLY A 536 22.62 4.04 -17.50
CA GLY A 536 22.49 4.12 -18.95
C GLY A 536 22.58 5.55 -19.48
N GLU A 537 22.45 5.68 -20.80
CA GLU A 537 22.48 6.98 -21.49
C GLU A 537 21.08 7.50 -21.86
N SER A 538 20.09 6.61 -21.89
CA SER A 538 18.69 6.91 -22.22
C SER A 538 17.75 5.99 -21.45
N ILE A 539 16.51 6.41 -21.26
CA ILE A 539 15.46 5.60 -20.65
C ILE A 539 14.10 5.91 -21.25
N THR A 540 13.22 4.92 -21.22
CA THR A 540 11.81 5.06 -21.58
C THR A 540 10.93 4.59 -20.44
N PHE A 541 9.94 5.40 -20.07
CA PHE A 541 8.88 5.04 -19.15
C PHE A 541 7.52 5.14 -19.82
N HIS A 542 6.64 4.22 -19.48
CA HIS A 542 5.28 4.15 -19.96
C HIS A 542 4.31 4.40 -18.81
N PHE A 543 3.28 5.19 -19.06
CA PHE A 543 2.27 5.54 -18.07
C PHE A 543 0.87 5.47 -18.67
N HIS A 544 -0.08 5.27 -17.77
CA HIS A 544 -1.50 5.30 -18.04
C HIS A 544 -2.20 6.23 -17.05
N ASN A 545 -3.09 7.08 -17.54
CA ASN A 545 -3.94 7.92 -16.70
C ASN A 545 -5.07 7.09 -16.10
N THR A 546 -5.13 6.98 -14.78
CA THR A 546 -6.10 6.11 -14.09
C THR A 546 -7.54 6.57 -14.23
N PHE A 547 -7.79 7.83 -14.55
CA PHE A 547 -9.15 8.37 -14.68
C PHE A 547 -9.70 8.28 -16.11
N LEU A 548 -8.93 8.77 -17.09
CA LEU A 548 -9.35 8.87 -18.50
C LEU A 548 -8.97 7.65 -19.33
N GLY A 549 -7.94 6.92 -18.93
CA GLY A 549 -7.43 5.77 -19.69
C GLY A 549 -6.43 6.13 -20.81
N THR A 550 -6.03 7.40 -20.88
CA THR A 550 -5.04 7.93 -21.83
C THR A 550 -3.63 7.45 -21.48
N GLN A 551 -2.71 7.46 -22.43
CA GLN A 551 -1.36 6.93 -22.31
C GLN A 551 -0.30 8.03 -22.45
N LEU A 552 0.85 7.81 -21.81
CA LEU A 552 2.02 8.68 -21.90
C LEU A 552 3.30 7.83 -22.00
N GLU A 553 4.10 8.08 -23.04
CA GLU A 553 5.46 7.58 -23.19
C GLU A 553 6.43 8.74 -22.92
N ALA A 554 7.38 8.53 -22.01
CA ALA A 554 8.44 9.47 -21.68
C ALA A 554 9.79 8.83 -22.03
N ASN A 555 10.36 9.20 -23.18
CA ASN A 555 11.69 8.79 -23.61
C ASN A 555 12.65 9.97 -23.49
N TYR A 556 13.77 9.80 -22.80
CA TYR A 556 14.73 10.89 -22.64
C TYR A 556 16.17 10.40 -22.44
N CYS A 557 17.10 11.25 -22.82
CA CYS A 557 18.54 11.03 -22.71
C CYS A 557 19.23 12.36 -22.36
N LYS A 558 20.56 12.39 -22.41
CA LYS A 558 21.30 13.65 -22.23
C LYS A 558 21.00 14.64 -23.36
N GLY A 559 20.41 15.78 -23.02
CA GLY A 559 20.18 16.90 -23.92
C GLY A 559 18.90 16.82 -24.77
N GLU A 560 18.21 15.68 -24.75
CA GLU A 560 16.97 15.46 -25.50
C GLU A 560 15.92 14.75 -24.65
N GLY A 561 14.66 15.16 -24.79
CA GLY A 561 13.51 14.50 -24.17
C GLY A 561 12.30 14.52 -25.11
N HIS A 562 11.66 13.38 -25.25
CA HIS A 562 10.48 13.15 -26.09
C HIS A 562 9.35 12.56 -25.26
N PHE A 563 8.24 13.28 -25.21
CA PHE A 563 7.03 12.87 -24.50
C PHE A 563 5.91 12.69 -25.51
N ARG A 564 5.28 11.53 -25.53
CA ARG A 564 4.18 11.21 -26.45
C ARG A 564 2.93 10.85 -25.66
N SER A 565 1.80 11.46 -25.98
CA SER A 565 0.53 11.15 -25.31
C SER A 565 -0.66 11.34 -26.24
N ASP A 566 -1.66 10.47 -26.11
CA ASP A 566 -2.96 10.58 -26.77
C ASP A 566 -3.82 11.73 -26.17
N ASN A 567 -3.39 12.30 -25.03
CA ASN A 567 -4.02 13.47 -24.41
C ASN A 567 -3.17 14.75 -24.57
N ILE A 568 -3.74 15.76 -25.22
CA ILE A 568 -3.08 17.06 -25.44
C ILE A 568 -2.90 17.85 -24.14
N SER A 569 -3.78 17.70 -23.15
CA SER A 569 -3.63 18.37 -21.85
C SER A 569 -2.43 17.85 -21.08
N THR A 570 -2.14 16.54 -21.15
CA THR A 570 -0.90 15.96 -20.58
C THR A 570 0.33 16.63 -21.17
N ILE A 571 0.35 16.86 -22.49
CA ILE A 571 1.44 17.56 -23.18
C ILE A 571 1.53 19.04 -22.78
N SER A 572 0.40 19.73 -22.63
CA SER A 572 0.34 21.12 -22.15
C SER A 572 0.94 21.26 -20.75
N ILE A 573 0.54 20.38 -19.82
CA ILE A 573 1.03 20.35 -18.44
C ILE A 573 2.54 20.09 -18.42
N LEU A 574 3.02 19.07 -19.14
CA LEU A 574 4.45 18.77 -19.21
C LEU A 574 5.24 19.94 -19.77
N SER A 575 4.76 20.57 -20.86
CA SER A 575 5.45 21.71 -21.45
C SER A 575 5.60 22.86 -20.45
N ASP A 576 4.51 23.24 -19.77
CA ASP A 576 4.52 24.33 -18.81
C ASP A 576 5.45 24.04 -17.62
N VAL A 577 5.39 22.82 -17.06
CA VAL A 577 6.18 22.45 -15.88
C VAL A 577 7.65 22.28 -16.21
N LEU A 578 7.98 21.58 -17.30
CA LEU A 578 9.38 21.35 -17.70
C LEU A 578 10.05 22.68 -18.10
N SER A 579 9.31 23.60 -18.74
CA SER A 579 9.80 24.96 -19.01
C SER A 579 10.10 25.73 -17.73
N LYS A 580 9.24 25.63 -16.71
CA LYS A 580 9.47 26.24 -15.39
C LYS A 580 10.70 25.64 -14.70
N GLU A 581 10.86 24.32 -14.70
CA GLU A 581 12.01 23.66 -14.08
C GLU A 581 13.34 24.00 -14.76
N ALA A 582 13.34 24.07 -16.09
CA ALA A 582 14.51 24.52 -16.83
C ALA A 582 14.85 25.99 -16.55
N THR A 583 13.83 26.86 -16.48
CA THR A 583 14.01 28.28 -16.14
C THR A 583 14.59 28.46 -14.74
N LYS A 584 14.11 27.69 -13.75
CA LYS A 584 14.66 27.69 -12.37
C LYS A 584 16.16 27.37 -12.36
N ARG A 585 16.60 26.47 -13.25
CA ARG A 585 18.01 26.09 -13.41
C ARG A 585 18.78 26.92 -14.43
N LYS A 586 18.14 27.94 -15.04
CA LYS A 586 18.72 28.80 -16.10
C LYS A 586 19.18 28.01 -17.34
N ILE A 587 18.46 26.93 -17.66
CA ILE A 587 18.71 26.12 -18.85
C ILE A 587 17.78 26.59 -19.97
N ASN A 588 18.37 26.93 -21.12
CA ASN A 588 17.61 27.29 -22.31
C ASN A 588 17.16 26.02 -23.02
N LEU A 589 15.84 25.85 -23.15
CA LEU A 589 15.24 24.75 -23.90
C LEU A 589 14.70 25.25 -25.24
N ASN A 590 14.91 24.45 -26.28
CA ASN A 590 14.17 24.52 -27.52
C ASN A 590 13.02 23.50 -27.43
N ILE A 591 11.79 23.99 -27.51
CA ILE A 591 10.57 23.19 -27.33
C ILE A 591 9.83 23.15 -28.67
N SER A 592 9.54 21.95 -29.16
CA SER A 592 8.72 21.75 -30.35
C SER A 592 7.58 20.78 -30.08
N TYR A 593 6.49 20.97 -30.81
CA TYR A 593 5.25 20.20 -30.69
C TYR A 593 4.86 19.62 -32.04
N ASP A 594 4.33 18.41 -32.01
CA ASP A 594 3.68 17.77 -33.14
C ASP A 594 2.32 17.26 -32.64
N ILE A 595 1.25 17.96 -33.04
CA ILE A 595 -0.11 17.75 -32.51
C ILE A 595 -0.91 16.98 -33.56
N ASN A 596 -1.51 15.88 -33.15
CA ASN A 596 -2.38 15.08 -34.00
C ASN A 596 -3.83 15.60 -33.87
N ASP A 597 -4.40 16.08 -34.97
CA ASP A 597 -5.76 16.65 -34.97
C ASP A 597 -6.84 15.64 -34.52
N ASP A 598 -6.61 14.33 -34.69
CA ASP A 598 -7.52 13.27 -34.28
C ASP A 598 -7.47 12.98 -32.77
N SER A 599 -6.43 13.42 -32.06
CA SER A 599 -6.24 13.06 -30.64
C SER A 599 -7.36 13.62 -29.76
N VAL A 600 -7.82 14.84 -30.05
CA VAL A 600 -8.89 15.46 -29.25
C VAL A 600 -10.20 14.72 -29.44
N SER A 601 -10.53 14.37 -30.68
CA SER A 601 -11.71 13.56 -31.00
C SER A 601 -11.63 12.18 -30.33
N HIS A 602 -10.44 11.57 -30.27
CA HIS A 602 -10.20 10.32 -29.56
C HIS A 602 -10.45 10.47 -28.05
N THR A 603 -9.85 11.47 -27.39
CA THR A 603 -10.03 11.71 -25.95
C THR A 603 -11.49 12.03 -25.59
N LEU A 604 -12.20 12.82 -26.39
CA LEU A 604 -13.63 13.09 -26.19
C LEU A 604 -14.47 11.82 -26.29
N LYS A 605 -14.15 10.92 -27.22
CA LYS A 605 -14.80 9.60 -27.33
C LYS A 605 -14.49 8.69 -26.13
N MET A 606 -13.32 8.81 -25.51
CA MET A 606 -12.99 8.09 -24.27
C MET A 606 -13.74 8.65 -23.05
N ILE A 607 -13.96 9.97 -23.01
CA ILE A 607 -14.71 10.64 -21.94
C ILE A 607 -16.22 10.36 -22.05
N HIS A 608 -16.74 10.23 -23.27
CA HIS A 608 -18.17 10.12 -23.56
C HIS A 608 -18.92 9.07 -22.73
N PRO A 609 -18.49 7.79 -22.64
CA PRO A 609 -19.20 6.77 -21.86
C PRO A 609 -19.31 7.13 -20.37
N LYS A 610 -18.27 7.76 -19.81
CA LYS A 610 -18.27 8.18 -18.40
C LYS A 610 -19.26 9.30 -18.16
N LEU A 611 -19.29 10.29 -19.06
CA LEU A 611 -20.20 11.43 -18.95
C LEU A 611 -21.66 11.00 -19.17
N GLU A 612 -21.92 10.19 -20.19
CA GLU A 612 -23.26 9.63 -20.46
C GLU A 612 -23.79 8.84 -19.25
N HIS A 613 -22.97 7.97 -18.65
CA HIS A 613 -23.34 7.24 -17.44
C HIS A 613 -23.73 8.17 -16.29
N GLN A 614 -22.94 9.22 -16.02
CA GLN A 614 -23.25 10.17 -14.93
C GLN A 614 -24.55 10.97 -15.20
N LEU A 615 -24.84 11.32 -16.45
CA LEU A 615 -26.10 11.99 -16.81
C LEU A 615 -27.31 11.05 -16.73
N LEU A 616 -27.15 9.79 -17.17
CA LEU A 616 -28.20 8.77 -17.06
C LEU A 616 -28.49 8.42 -15.60
N LEU A 617 -27.47 8.36 -14.75
CA LEU A 617 -27.63 8.12 -13.32
C LEU A 617 -28.53 9.18 -12.68
N ALA A 618 -28.30 10.47 -12.98
CA ALA A 618 -29.17 11.55 -12.49
C ALA A 618 -30.62 11.39 -12.93
N ARG A 619 -30.85 11.03 -14.20
CA ARG A 619 -32.21 10.79 -14.74
C ARG A 619 -32.88 9.60 -14.05
N LYS A 620 -32.17 8.50 -13.82
CA LYS A 620 -32.71 7.32 -13.12
C LYS A 620 -33.11 7.66 -11.69
N VAL A 621 -32.27 8.39 -10.97
CA VAL A 621 -32.50 8.75 -9.56
C VAL A 621 -33.71 9.68 -9.41
N GLN A 622 -33.90 10.61 -10.35
CA GLN A 622 -35.11 11.46 -10.38
C GLN A 622 -36.42 10.65 -10.46
N LEU A 623 -36.39 9.44 -11.00
CA LEU A 623 -37.57 8.57 -11.12
C LEU A 623 -37.79 7.69 -9.89
N ILE A 624 -36.78 7.45 -9.05
CA ILE A 624 -36.85 6.45 -7.96
C ILE A 624 -37.99 6.75 -6.99
N ASP A 625 -38.14 7.99 -6.55
CA ASP A 625 -39.16 8.34 -5.56
C ASP A 625 -40.58 8.14 -6.10
N ALA A 626 -40.83 8.60 -7.34
CA ALA A 626 -42.11 8.40 -8.01
C ALA A 626 -42.42 6.91 -8.24
N LEU A 627 -41.42 6.11 -8.62
CA LEU A 627 -41.58 4.67 -8.81
C LEU A 627 -41.85 3.94 -7.48
N LYS A 628 -41.19 4.36 -6.38
CA LYS A 628 -41.43 3.80 -5.05
C LYS A 628 -42.83 4.13 -4.55
N GLU A 629 -43.30 5.35 -4.76
CA GLU A 629 -44.68 5.74 -4.45
C GLU A 629 -45.68 4.86 -5.21
N LEU A 630 -45.49 4.67 -6.51
CA LEU A 630 -46.34 3.80 -7.33
C LEU A 630 -46.34 2.35 -6.83
N GLN A 631 -45.18 1.79 -6.50
CA GLN A 631 -45.06 0.43 -5.95
C GLN A 631 -45.79 0.28 -4.61
N VAL A 632 -45.71 1.30 -3.73
CA VAL A 632 -46.41 1.30 -2.44
C VAL A 632 -47.93 1.38 -2.63
N HIS A 633 -48.40 2.17 -3.59
CA HIS A 633 -49.83 2.31 -3.89
C HIS A 633 -50.45 1.04 -4.50
N GLU A 634 -49.76 0.40 -5.44
CA GLU A 634 -50.27 -0.77 -6.18
C GLU A 634 -49.94 -2.11 -5.49
N GLY A 635 -49.01 -2.12 -4.52
CA GLY A 635 -48.62 -3.29 -3.74
C GLY A 635 -47.70 -4.29 -4.46
N ASN A 636 -47.37 -4.05 -5.73
CA ASN A 636 -46.36 -4.79 -6.51
C ASN A 636 -45.72 -3.87 -7.56
N ALA A 637 -44.76 -4.36 -8.35
CA ALA A 637 -44.10 -3.62 -9.43
C ALA A 637 -44.37 -4.24 -10.83
N ASP A 638 -45.33 -5.15 -10.94
CA ASP A 638 -45.52 -5.96 -12.16
C ASP A 638 -46.17 -5.19 -13.30
N PHE A 639 -46.86 -4.08 -13.00
CA PHE A 639 -47.44 -3.16 -13.98
C PHE A 639 -46.40 -2.25 -14.64
N LEU A 640 -45.21 -2.09 -14.02
CA LEU A 640 -44.15 -1.26 -14.56
C LEU A 640 -43.43 -1.98 -15.71
N ILE A 641 -42.90 -1.21 -16.66
CA ILE A 641 -42.02 -1.76 -17.70
C ILE A 641 -40.72 -2.28 -17.07
N PRO A 642 -40.04 -3.27 -17.69
CA PRO A 642 -38.83 -3.88 -17.13
C PRO A 642 -37.73 -2.88 -16.77
N GLU A 643 -37.58 -1.81 -17.55
CA GLU A 643 -36.60 -0.74 -17.28
C GLU A 643 -36.82 -0.06 -15.92
N TYR A 644 -38.07 0.29 -15.59
CA TYR A 644 -38.40 0.92 -14.32
C TYR A 644 -38.36 -0.06 -13.15
N ARG A 645 -38.65 -1.35 -13.38
CA ARG A 645 -38.41 -2.39 -12.37
C ARG A 645 -36.95 -2.51 -12.03
N ASN A 646 -36.07 -2.54 -13.03
CA ASN A 646 -34.62 -2.57 -12.80
C ASN A 646 -34.14 -1.35 -11.98
N ILE A 647 -34.69 -0.15 -12.24
CA ILE A 647 -34.37 1.05 -11.44
C ILE A 647 -34.84 0.90 -9.99
N LEU A 648 -36.03 0.32 -9.76
CA LEU A 648 -36.53 0.06 -8.41
C LEU A 648 -35.69 -0.96 -7.66
N ASP A 649 -35.39 -2.08 -8.32
CA ASP A 649 -34.60 -3.18 -7.76
C ASP A 649 -33.19 -2.71 -7.38
N ASP A 650 -32.59 -1.82 -8.20
CA ASP A 650 -31.25 -1.26 -8.00
C ASP A 650 -31.25 0.10 -7.28
N SER A 651 -32.39 0.54 -6.74
CA SER A 651 -32.57 1.92 -6.24
C SER A 651 -31.60 2.29 -5.11
N VAL A 652 -31.18 1.33 -4.29
CA VAL A 652 -30.22 1.56 -3.20
C VAL A 652 -28.84 1.92 -3.76
N ASN A 653 -28.33 1.12 -4.71
CA ASN A 653 -27.01 1.34 -5.31
C ASN A 653 -26.98 2.64 -6.12
N LEU A 654 -28.05 2.92 -6.90
CA LEU A 654 -28.17 4.15 -7.68
C LEU A 654 -28.15 5.40 -6.77
N LEU A 655 -28.84 5.36 -5.63
CA LEU A 655 -28.82 6.46 -4.65
C LEU A 655 -27.44 6.63 -3.99
N GLU A 656 -26.73 5.54 -3.72
CA GLU A 656 -25.36 5.61 -3.18
C GLU A 656 -24.35 6.17 -4.20
N GLU A 657 -24.46 5.76 -5.46
CA GLU A 657 -23.62 6.28 -6.53
C GLU A 657 -23.91 7.76 -6.80
N TYR A 658 -25.19 8.16 -6.78
CA TYR A 658 -25.62 9.54 -7.00
C TYR A 658 -25.07 10.52 -5.96
N LYS A 659 -24.81 10.08 -4.72
CA LYS A 659 -24.13 10.93 -3.72
C LYS A 659 -22.73 11.39 -4.19
N LYS A 660 -22.06 10.60 -5.03
CA LYS A 660 -20.72 10.89 -5.56
C LYS A 660 -20.76 11.56 -6.93
N GLN A 661 -21.89 11.46 -7.64
CA GLN A 661 -22.07 11.93 -9.01
C GLN A 661 -21.74 13.41 -9.24
N PRO A 662 -22.14 14.38 -8.38
CA PRO A 662 -21.83 15.79 -8.60
C PRO A 662 -20.33 16.07 -8.75
N ALA A 663 -19.52 15.47 -7.86
CA ALA A 663 -18.08 15.66 -7.87
C ALA A 663 -17.40 14.95 -9.07
N HIS A 664 -17.96 13.82 -9.53
CA HIS A 664 -17.49 13.17 -10.76
C HIS A 664 -17.81 14.00 -12.01
N LEU A 665 -19.01 14.59 -12.07
CA LEU A 665 -19.44 15.41 -13.19
C LEU A 665 -18.63 16.71 -13.28
N GLU A 666 -18.44 17.40 -12.16
CA GLU A 666 -17.59 18.60 -12.08
C GLU A 666 -16.16 18.33 -12.55
N ARG A 667 -15.59 17.19 -12.13
CA ARG A 667 -14.26 16.75 -12.59
C ARG A 667 -14.20 16.52 -14.09
N LEU A 668 -15.22 15.86 -14.67
CA LEU A 668 -15.29 15.63 -16.12
C LEU A 668 -15.42 16.95 -16.88
N TYR A 669 -16.25 17.88 -16.39
CA TYR A 669 -16.42 19.21 -16.99
C TYR A 669 -15.12 20.02 -16.94
N GLY A 670 -14.42 19.98 -15.81
CA GLY A 670 -13.09 20.58 -15.67
C GLY A 670 -12.10 20.03 -16.70
N MET A 671 -12.01 18.70 -16.83
CA MET A 671 -11.11 18.07 -17.81
C MET A 671 -11.45 18.40 -19.26
N ILE A 672 -12.74 18.44 -19.63
CA ILE A 672 -13.16 18.84 -20.99
C ILE A 672 -12.83 20.32 -21.23
N THR A 673 -13.01 21.17 -20.22
CA THR A 673 -12.69 22.59 -20.30
C THR A 673 -11.20 22.83 -20.48
N ASP A 674 -10.35 22.12 -19.71
CA ASP A 674 -8.90 22.19 -19.84
C ASP A 674 -8.45 21.67 -21.22
N LEU A 675 -9.01 20.55 -21.67
CA LEU A 675 -8.76 19.99 -23.01
C LEU A 675 -9.08 21.00 -24.12
N PHE A 676 -10.19 21.72 -23.99
CA PHE A 676 -10.58 22.78 -24.92
C PHE A 676 -9.57 23.93 -24.92
N ILE A 677 -9.22 24.45 -23.73
CA ILE A 677 -8.28 25.55 -23.59
C ILE A 677 -6.91 25.16 -24.17
N ASP A 678 -6.42 23.95 -23.87
CA ASP A 678 -5.12 23.47 -24.31
C ASP A 678 -5.05 23.27 -25.83
N LYS A 679 -6.10 22.70 -26.45
CA LYS A 679 -6.18 22.57 -27.92
C LYS A 679 -5.95 23.91 -28.61
N PHE A 680 -6.62 24.96 -28.16
CA PHE A 680 -6.51 26.28 -28.76
C PHE A 680 -5.25 27.04 -28.35
N LYS A 681 -4.72 26.79 -27.14
CA LYS A 681 -3.41 27.29 -26.71
C LYS A 681 -2.30 26.87 -27.68
N PHE A 682 -2.28 25.61 -28.12
CA PHE A 682 -1.31 25.13 -29.12
C PHE A 682 -1.49 25.73 -30.51
N LYS A 683 -2.71 26.17 -30.86
CA LYS A 683 -2.99 26.95 -32.07
C LYS A 683 -2.68 28.44 -31.92
N GLY A 684 -2.26 28.90 -30.73
CA GLY A 684 -1.97 30.30 -30.44
C GLY A 684 -3.23 31.16 -30.19
N HIS A 685 -4.38 30.55 -29.95
CA HIS A 685 -5.64 31.24 -29.68
C HIS A 685 -6.02 31.18 -28.19
N ASN A 686 -6.58 32.28 -27.66
CA ASN A 686 -7.12 32.33 -26.31
C ASN A 686 -8.66 32.24 -26.36
N VAL A 687 -9.20 31.13 -25.89
CA VAL A 687 -10.64 30.80 -25.97
C VAL A 687 -11.37 30.85 -24.62
N LYS A 688 -10.77 31.47 -23.60
CA LYS A 688 -11.36 31.55 -22.24
C LYS A 688 -12.75 32.18 -22.22
N THR A 689 -13.05 33.09 -23.16
CA THR A 689 -14.37 33.72 -23.29
C THR A 689 -15.46 32.77 -23.78
N LYS A 690 -15.10 31.66 -24.43
CA LYS A 690 -16.04 30.65 -24.95
C LYS A 690 -16.36 29.53 -23.96
N VAL A 691 -15.74 29.54 -22.77
CA VAL A 691 -15.93 28.51 -21.74
C VAL A 691 -17.38 28.47 -21.25
N SER A 692 -18.05 29.61 -21.08
CA SER A 692 -19.47 29.63 -20.70
C SER A 692 -20.36 28.91 -21.72
N SER A 693 -20.10 29.10 -23.02
CA SER A 693 -20.83 28.40 -24.09
C SER A 693 -20.53 26.90 -24.12
N LEU A 694 -19.31 26.49 -23.80
CA LEU A 694 -18.96 25.08 -23.65
C LEU A 694 -19.75 24.43 -22.50
N LEU A 695 -19.86 25.12 -21.36
CA LEU A 695 -20.64 24.62 -20.21
C LEU A 695 -22.13 24.44 -20.57
N GLU A 696 -22.72 25.35 -21.33
CA GLU A 696 -24.10 25.21 -21.83
C GLU A 696 -24.30 23.98 -22.73
N ILE A 697 -23.28 23.64 -23.54
CA ILE A 697 -23.29 22.42 -24.37
C ILE A 697 -23.14 21.18 -23.50
N LEU A 698 -22.31 21.21 -22.45
CA LEU A 698 -22.15 20.10 -21.52
C LEU A 698 -23.44 19.86 -20.70
N ASP A 699 -24.16 20.91 -20.32
CA ASP A 699 -25.45 20.79 -19.65
C ASP A 699 -26.53 20.17 -20.55
N ASN A 700 -26.47 20.46 -21.87
CA ASN A 700 -27.33 19.86 -22.90
C ASN A 700 -26.59 18.83 -23.74
N TYR A 701 -25.84 17.95 -23.07
CA TYR A 701 -24.85 17.09 -23.69
C TYR A 701 -25.32 16.32 -24.93
N ASP A 702 -24.65 16.56 -26.04
CA ASP A 702 -24.65 15.74 -27.25
C ASP A 702 -23.21 15.63 -27.79
N LEU A 703 -22.76 14.41 -28.10
CA LEU A 703 -21.37 14.17 -28.50
C LEU A 703 -21.02 14.86 -29.82
N ASN A 704 -21.93 14.85 -30.79
CA ASN A 704 -21.65 15.46 -32.09
C ASN A 704 -21.57 16.98 -31.97
N SER A 705 -22.50 17.58 -31.24
CA SER A 705 -22.51 19.02 -30.94
C SER A 705 -21.24 19.45 -30.21
N LEU A 706 -20.74 18.63 -29.28
CA LEU A 706 -19.48 18.88 -28.59
C LEU A 706 -18.28 18.79 -29.54
N LEU A 707 -18.21 17.77 -30.39
CA LEU A 707 -17.14 17.62 -31.38
C LEU A 707 -17.13 18.78 -32.38
N ASP A 708 -18.31 19.18 -32.87
CA ASP A 708 -18.48 20.31 -33.79
C ASP A 708 -18.02 21.60 -33.13
N PHE A 709 -18.41 21.86 -31.88
CA PHE A 709 -17.93 23.01 -31.12
C PHE A 709 -16.41 23.03 -30.97
N PHE A 710 -15.78 21.88 -30.71
CA PHE A 710 -14.31 21.79 -30.65
C PHE A 710 -13.64 22.06 -32.01
N ASN A 711 -14.32 21.83 -33.13
CA ASN A 711 -13.79 22.03 -34.48
C ASN A 711 -14.03 23.44 -35.02
N GLU A 712 -15.15 24.07 -34.65
CA GLU A 712 -15.59 25.37 -35.16
C GLU A 712 -15.14 26.57 -34.31
N ALA A 713 -14.79 26.35 -33.04
CA ALA A 713 -14.46 27.43 -32.09
C ALA A 713 -13.15 28.18 -32.37
#